data_AF-A0A1F1GMQ9-F1
#
_entry.id   AF-A0A1F1GMQ9-F1
#
_cell.length_a   1.000
_cell.length_b   1.000
_cell.length_c   1.000
_cell.angle_alpha   90.00
_cell.angle_beta   90.00
_cell.angle_gamma   90.00
#
_symmetry.space_group_name_H-M   'P 1'
#
loop_
_entity.id
_entity.type
_entity.pdbx_description
1 polymer ?
#
loop_
_entity_poly.entity_id
_entity_poly.type
_entity_poly.pdbx_seq_one_letter_code
_entity_poly.pdbx_strand_id
1 'polypeptide(L)'
;MSAAISRDEIHRRLDSFRAHWLRELDQWKEQGLTGEEQKAAQRFWIDLFSCFGVSAARMNLFERNARRGSTGGAGRIDLFYPSVVIGEAKKPGVSLEVAYQQALDYLNGGTVRDFEMPRYVLCSNFEQFRLVRLGDADSGFDISFGLSEVTDNLDALKFLAGYDAVTKQEEEKASIRASQLMAELFTAMAGDDVDEAVGDNAPTNYHDEELRVHETSMYLTRLLFLLFGDDAGLWEQDLFTRFIEENTTADNLGPQLNALFEILNTPENRRGRVPDSMSSFPYVNGAVFAEPMRTQYFDAEMRDALLKACRFNWSEISPAIFGSLFQLVKSKEARRSDGEHYTSEKNILKTLEPLFLTELREKAERLIASRSTTVKKLREFRDSLADYAFLDPACGSGNFLIVAYRELRKIETDLIVEIRRREGTLDELALDVSFEQKLNIGQFHGLEVNWWPARIAETAMFLVDHQSNQELAQRIGAAPERLPISITAHIHHANALTVDWSLVVPKPRGETLVFGNPPFIGQYTKTKEQTQDMRRVWGKDYDGYLDYVTGWHAQAMKLLKNRKGQFAYVTTNSITQGQPVPALFGPLFREGWRIKFAHRTFSWDSEAPGKAAVHCVIVGFSRGEFKPLLWDYPRVNGEPVPVPVATSINAYLVDGPNVLVEKRMKPLSNMIGAAVRGSQPTDSGNLIVEVKDYDYVSSDPVASKYLRKFIGSRELVRGLNRWCLWLEDLDPADVQRSEVLKQRIEACREFREASAKKATRERAATPHLFTEIRNQETSYVGIPRHVGESRKFFTVQRFDSDVICGDANFQVQDEDGLLFSLISSSMFMAWQRTIGGKIKSDLRFSNTLVWNNFPVPELSEKQRTSVIKAGEKVLAARALHPERSLAEHYAPLSMDPALVRAHDALDREVDKAFDAPRKLTNERQRLELLFQNYEALTSN
;
A
#
# COMPACT_ATOMS: atom_id res chain seq x y z
N MET A 1 9.45 28.82 28.72
CA MET A 1 9.89 27.45 28.38
C MET A 1 9.83 26.59 29.64
N SER A 2 8.93 25.62 29.71
CA SER A 2 9.16 24.44 30.57
C SER A 2 9.57 23.33 29.63
N ALA A 3 10.86 23.01 29.61
CA ALA A 3 11.32 21.72 29.10
C ALA A 3 10.57 20.60 29.84
N ALA A 4 10.44 19.41 29.22
CA ALA A 4 10.11 18.22 29.98
C ALA A 4 11.01 18.18 31.22
N ILE A 5 10.42 18.01 32.40
CA ILE A 5 11.18 18.09 33.65
C ILE A 5 12.29 17.04 33.60
N SER A 6 13.53 17.48 33.83
CA SER A 6 14.68 16.58 33.80
C SER A 6 14.56 15.52 34.89
N ARG A 7 15.12 14.33 34.63
CA ARG A 7 15.14 13.23 35.61
C ARG A 7 15.64 13.68 36.99
N ASP A 8 16.66 14.53 37.03
CA ASP A 8 17.24 15.07 38.26
C ASP A 8 16.30 16.06 38.98
N GLU A 9 15.54 16.86 38.24
CA GLU A 9 14.54 17.75 38.81
C GLU A 9 13.34 16.94 39.34
N ILE A 10 12.89 15.90 38.62
CA ILE A 10 11.87 14.96 39.12
C ILE A 10 12.36 14.31 40.41
N HIS A 11 13.60 13.81 40.44
CA HIS A 11 14.20 13.20 41.62
C HIS A 11 14.22 14.15 42.82
N ARG A 12 14.69 15.39 42.64
CA ARG A 12 14.70 16.40 43.71
C ARG A 12 13.30 16.74 44.21
N ARG A 13 12.32 16.79 43.33
CA ARG A 13 10.92 17.02 43.70
C ARG A 13 10.33 15.84 44.47
N LEU A 14 10.60 14.61 44.03
CA LEU A 14 10.18 13.39 44.74
C LEU A 14 10.81 13.28 46.13
N ASP A 15 12.06 13.68 46.30
CA ASP A 15 12.70 13.75 47.63
C ASP A 15 11.99 14.75 48.55
N SER A 16 11.61 15.91 48.01
CA SER A 16 10.88 16.94 48.74
C SER A 16 9.46 16.47 49.10
N PHE A 17 8.77 15.83 48.15
CA PHE A 17 7.48 15.19 48.34
C PHE A 17 7.52 14.13 49.45
N ARG A 18 8.49 13.22 49.39
CA ARG A 18 8.74 12.19 50.42
C ARG A 18 8.92 12.83 51.79
N ALA A 19 9.80 13.82 51.91
CA ALA A 19 10.09 14.48 53.19
C ALA A 19 8.89 15.28 53.73
N HIS A 20 8.04 15.83 52.87
CA HIS A 20 6.82 16.50 53.29
C HIS A 20 5.80 15.51 53.85
N TRP A 21 5.50 14.46 53.09
CA TRP A 21 4.42 13.52 53.43
C TRP A 21 4.77 12.55 54.55
N LEU A 22 6.06 12.21 54.74
CA LEU A 22 6.49 11.49 55.94
C LEU A 22 6.25 12.32 57.22
N ARG A 23 6.54 13.63 57.19
CA ARG A 23 6.29 14.52 58.33
C ARG A 23 4.80 14.70 58.62
N GLU A 24 3.97 14.85 57.58
CA GLU A 24 2.51 14.90 57.74
C GLU A 24 1.98 13.62 58.39
N LEU A 25 2.43 12.44 57.94
CA LEU A 25 2.02 11.16 58.51
C LEU A 25 2.45 10.99 59.97
N ASP A 26 3.67 11.40 60.32
CA ASP A 26 4.14 11.40 61.71
C ASP A 26 3.28 12.32 62.58
N GLN A 27 2.95 13.52 62.09
CA GLN A 27 2.08 14.45 62.80
C GLN A 27 0.66 13.87 63.00
N TRP A 28 0.09 13.21 61.98
CA TRP A 28 -1.22 12.57 62.11
C TRP A 28 -1.21 11.47 63.16
N LYS A 29 -0.12 10.67 63.22
CA LYS A 29 0.08 9.62 64.21
C LYS A 29 0.25 10.18 65.62
N GLU A 30 1.04 11.23 65.79
CA GLU A 30 1.28 11.88 67.09
C GLU A 30 0.02 12.56 67.66
N GLN A 31 -0.82 13.13 66.79
CA GLN A 31 -2.01 13.89 67.20
C GLN A 31 -3.29 13.06 67.26
N GLY A 32 -3.24 11.77 66.86
CA GLY A 32 -4.41 10.88 66.85
C GLY A 32 -5.54 11.37 65.94
N LEU A 33 -5.20 12.13 64.88
CA LEU A 33 -6.18 12.71 63.96
C LEU A 33 -6.85 11.60 63.14
N THR A 34 -8.18 11.62 63.08
CA THR A 34 -8.98 10.69 62.27
C THR A 34 -9.91 11.50 61.36
N GLY A 35 -9.94 11.19 60.06
CA GLY A 35 -10.76 11.90 59.06
C GLY A 35 -10.02 12.97 58.25
N GLU A 36 -8.77 13.30 58.58
CA GLU A 36 -7.95 14.26 57.80
C GLU A 36 -7.53 13.68 56.43
N GLU A 37 -7.58 12.36 56.26
CA GLU A 37 -7.27 11.67 55.01
C GLU A 37 -8.15 12.11 53.82
N GLN A 38 -9.44 12.40 54.07
CA GLN A 38 -10.38 12.78 53.00
C GLN A 38 -10.08 14.17 52.44
N LYS A 39 -9.55 15.07 53.27
CA LYS A 39 -9.14 16.42 52.86
C LYS A 39 -7.74 16.41 52.25
N ALA A 40 -6.88 15.49 52.68
CA ALA A 40 -5.49 15.39 52.25
C ALA A 40 -5.27 14.60 50.96
N ALA A 41 -6.17 13.69 50.58
CA ALA A 41 -6.02 12.85 49.39
C ALA A 41 -5.82 13.66 48.09
N GLN A 42 -6.61 14.72 47.89
CA GLN A 42 -6.48 15.58 46.72
C GLN A 42 -5.12 16.29 46.70
N ARG A 43 -4.69 16.83 47.85
CA ARG A 43 -3.39 17.48 48.00
C ARG A 43 -2.23 16.50 47.77
N PHE A 44 -2.36 15.25 48.22
CA PHE A 44 -1.36 14.20 48.03
C PHE A 44 -1.12 13.91 46.56
N TRP A 45 -2.19 13.74 45.79
CA TRP A 45 -2.09 13.57 44.35
C TRP A 45 -1.51 14.81 43.67
N ILE A 46 -1.92 16.00 44.12
CA ILE A 46 -1.39 17.27 43.61
C ILE A 46 0.12 17.37 43.78
N ASP A 47 0.61 17.12 44.99
CA ASP A 47 2.02 17.22 45.29
C ASP A 47 2.81 16.14 44.49
N LEU A 48 2.30 14.91 44.38
CA LEU A 48 2.95 13.85 43.61
C LEU A 48 3.05 14.19 42.13
N PHE A 49 1.95 14.60 41.50
CA PHE A 49 1.89 14.87 40.06
C PHE A 49 2.70 16.12 39.68
N SER A 50 2.78 17.10 40.57
CA SER A 50 3.64 18.28 40.39
C SER A 50 5.13 17.92 40.31
N CYS A 51 5.55 16.78 40.88
CA CYS A 51 6.91 16.26 40.74
C CYS A 51 7.25 15.91 39.30
N PHE A 52 6.24 15.55 38.50
CA PHE A 52 6.36 15.13 37.11
C PHE A 52 5.97 16.24 36.11
N GLY A 53 5.64 17.44 36.60
CA GLY A 53 5.30 18.59 35.75
C GLY A 53 3.85 18.63 35.30
N VAL A 54 2.98 17.79 35.87
CA VAL A 54 1.54 17.83 35.58
C VAL A 54 0.90 18.98 36.35
N SER A 55 0.22 19.88 35.63
CA SER A 55 -0.31 21.13 36.17
C SER A 55 -1.58 20.95 37.00
N ALA A 56 -1.81 21.86 37.97
CA ALA A 56 -3.02 21.86 38.80
C ALA A 56 -4.33 22.12 38.01
N ALA A 57 -4.24 22.74 36.83
CA ALA A 57 -5.38 22.95 35.94
C ALA A 57 -5.86 21.62 35.32
N ARG A 58 -4.92 20.78 34.89
CA ARG A 58 -5.19 19.37 34.59
C ARG A 58 -5.78 18.69 35.83
N MET A 59 -5.35 19.08 37.04
CA MET A 59 -5.83 18.54 38.31
C MET A 59 -7.30 18.75 38.69
N ASN A 60 -8.00 19.67 38.02
CA ASN A 60 -9.46 19.77 38.14
C ASN A 60 -10.23 18.66 37.39
N LEU A 61 -9.57 17.85 36.55
CA LEU A 61 -10.15 16.67 35.89
C LEU A 61 -10.16 15.41 36.77
N PHE A 62 -9.58 15.46 37.98
CA PHE A 62 -9.21 14.27 38.75
C PHE A 62 -10.31 13.73 39.67
N GLU A 63 -11.34 14.53 39.97
CA GLU A 63 -12.57 14.02 40.59
C GLU A 63 -13.66 13.79 39.54
N ARG A 64 -13.82 12.54 39.11
CA ARG A 64 -14.86 12.16 38.15
C ARG A 64 -15.91 11.30 38.82
N ASN A 65 -17.18 11.69 38.66
CA ASN A 65 -18.29 10.81 38.99
C ASN A 65 -18.24 9.58 38.08
N ALA A 66 -18.30 8.40 38.68
CA ALA A 66 -18.23 7.12 37.97
C ALA A 66 -19.30 6.17 38.45
N ARG A 67 -19.84 5.39 37.52
CA ARG A 67 -20.71 4.25 37.85
C ARG A 67 -19.82 3.07 38.26
N ARG A 68 -20.30 2.26 39.20
CA ARG A 68 -19.66 1.00 39.60
C ARG A 68 -20.20 -0.15 38.76
N GLY A 69 -19.34 -1.00 38.20
CA GLY A 69 -19.72 -2.16 37.41
C GLY A 69 -20.43 -3.25 38.23
N SER A 70 -19.98 -3.46 39.46
CA SER A 70 -20.50 -4.49 40.38
C SER A 70 -21.92 -4.21 40.90
N THR A 71 -22.25 -2.95 41.15
CA THR A 71 -23.50 -2.54 41.82
C THR A 71 -24.41 -1.68 40.94
N GLY A 72 -23.88 -1.08 39.87
CA GLY A 72 -24.59 -0.12 39.03
C GLY A 72 -24.82 1.25 39.68
N GLY A 73 -24.41 1.45 40.94
CA GLY A 73 -24.54 2.70 41.70
C GLY A 73 -23.50 3.76 41.34
N ALA A 74 -23.67 4.97 41.86
CA ALA A 74 -22.75 6.09 41.68
C ALA A 74 -21.58 6.04 42.69
N GLY A 75 -20.41 6.45 42.25
CA GLY A 75 -19.21 6.69 43.05
C GLY A 75 -18.38 7.83 42.46
N ARG A 76 -17.24 8.10 43.09
CA ARG A 76 -16.31 9.16 42.68
C ARG A 76 -14.92 8.55 42.60
N ILE A 77 -14.23 8.81 41.49
CA ILE A 77 -12.82 8.46 41.29
C ILE A 77 -11.98 9.54 41.96
N ASP A 78 -10.97 9.16 42.75
CA ASP A 78 -10.09 10.11 43.45
C ASP A 78 -9.05 10.75 42.52
N LEU A 79 -8.55 9.99 41.55
CA LEU A 79 -7.55 10.40 40.59
C LEU A 79 -7.90 9.81 39.22
N PHE A 80 -8.13 10.66 38.22
CA PHE A 80 -8.34 10.22 36.85
C PHE A 80 -7.56 11.09 35.87
N TYR A 81 -6.55 10.49 35.25
CA TYR A 81 -5.81 11.06 34.13
C TYR A 81 -6.11 10.21 32.88
N PRO A 82 -7.00 10.67 31.97
CA PRO A 82 -7.42 9.93 30.79
C PRO A 82 -6.26 9.30 30.03
N SER A 83 -6.41 8.04 29.63
CA SER A 83 -5.41 7.25 28.87
C SER A 83 -4.08 6.98 29.58
N VAL A 84 -3.85 7.58 30.75
CA VAL A 84 -2.60 7.44 31.50
C VAL A 84 -2.83 6.61 32.76
N VAL A 85 -3.59 7.12 33.73
CA VAL A 85 -3.72 6.47 35.05
C VAL A 85 -5.05 6.75 35.72
N ILE A 86 -5.61 5.73 36.36
CA ILE A 86 -6.66 5.86 37.38
C ILE A 86 -6.03 5.60 38.75
N GLY A 87 -6.43 6.36 39.76
CA GLY A 87 -5.95 6.14 41.11
C GLY A 87 -7.04 6.26 42.16
N GLU A 88 -6.77 5.57 43.26
CA GLU A 88 -7.66 5.48 44.41
C GLU A 88 -6.81 5.58 45.68
N ALA A 89 -7.21 6.49 46.58
CA ALA A 89 -6.54 6.68 47.85
C ALA A 89 -7.33 6.00 48.98
N LYS A 90 -6.62 5.43 49.95
CA LYS A 90 -7.19 4.90 51.19
C LYS A 90 -6.51 5.52 52.40
N LYS A 91 -7.16 5.42 53.56
CA LYS A 91 -6.53 5.82 54.83
C LYS A 91 -5.32 4.92 55.14
N PRO A 92 -4.32 5.43 55.89
CA PRO A 92 -3.18 4.63 56.35
C PRO A 92 -3.59 3.29 56.97
N GLY A 93 -2.79 2.25 56.74
CA GLY A 93 -3.06 0.88 57.21
C GLY A 93 -4.15 0.08 56.47
N VAL A 94 -4.86 0.66 55.49
CA VAL A 94 -5.80 -0.09 54.63
C VAL A 94 -5.06 -0.78 53.48
N SER A 95 -5.43 -2.02 53.17
CA SER A 95 -4.86 -2.79 52.05
C SER A 95 -5.13 -2.12 50.71
N LEU A 96 -4.07 -1.97 49.90
CA LEU A 96 -4.14 -1.42 48.55
C LEU A 96 -4.89 -2.33 47.56
N GLU A 97 -5.11 -3.61 47.90
CA GLU A 97 -6.00 -4.49 47.12
C GLU A 97 -7.43 -3.94 47.07
N VAL A 98 -7.91 -3.34 48.15
CA VAL A 98 -9.26 -2.74 48.20
C VAL A 98 -9.34 -1.54 47.25
N ALA A 99 -8.29 -0.71 47.22
CA ALA A 99 -8.20 0.43 46.32
C ALA A 99 -8.14 -0.02 44.85
N TYR A 100 -7.36 -1.07 44.57
CA TYR A 100 -7.19 -1.63 43.24
C TYR A 100 -8.50 -2.21 42.69
N GLN A 101 -9.19 -3.04 43.48
CA GLN A 101 -10.49 -3.60 43.07
C GLN A 101 -11.55 -2.52 42.85
N GLN A 102 -11.51 -1.43 43.63
CA GLN A 102 -12.41 -0.30 43.43
C GLN A 102 -12.11 0.46 42.13
N ALA A 103 -10.85 0.67 41.78
CA ALA A 103 -10.49 1.27 40.50
C ALA A 103 -10.96 0.41 39.32
N LEU A 104 -10.77 -0.91 39.38
CA LEU A 104 -11.30 -1.85 38.37
C LEU A 104 -12.84 -1.83 38.30
N ASP A 105 -13.52 -1.72 39.44
CA ASP A 105 -14.98 -1.61 39.50
C ASP A 105 -15.50 -0.34 38.79
N TYR A 106 -14.78 0.77 38.88
CA TYR A 106 -15.11 1.99 38.12
C TYR A 106 -14.85 1.85 36.61
N LEU A 107 -13.73 1.24 36.23
CA LEU A 107 -13.44 0.98 34.81
C LEU A 107 -14.52 0.07 34.17
N ASN A 108 -15.01 -0.92 34.91
CA ASN A 108 -16.07 -1.83 34.47
C ASN A 108 -17.49 -1.21 34.51
N GLY A 109 -17.65 0.00 35.06
CA GLY A 109 -18.95 0.65 35.21
C GLY A 109 -19.47 1.38 33.97
N GLY A 110 -18.65 1.48 32.91
CA GLY A 110 -19.01 2.09 31.63
C GLY A 110 -19.04 3.63 31.63
N THR A 111 -18.57 4.27 32.71
CA THR A 111 -18.43 5.74 32.74
C THR A 111 -17.13 6.22 32.12
N VAL A 112 -16.06 5.45 32.26
CA VAL A 112 -14.81 5.66 31.52
C VAL A 112 -15.01 5.10 30.12
N ARG A 113 -14.91 5.96 29.11
CA ARG A 113 -15.07 5.54 27.71
C ARG A 113 -13.79 4.86 27.24
N ASP A 114 -13.90 4.01 26.23
CA ASP A 114 -12.76 3.23 25.70
C ASP A 114 -11.53 4.09 25.36
N PHE A 115 -11.72 5.31 24.84
CA PHE A 115 -10.63 6.22 24.49
C PHE A 115 -9.98 6.95 25.67
N GLU A 116 -10.59 6.86 26.85
CA GLU A 116 -10.09 7.44 28.11
C GLU A 116 -9.51 6.35 29.01
N MET A 117 -9.55 5.08 28.59
CA MET A 117 -9.13 3.94 29.40
C MET A 117 -7.66 4.08 29.80
N PRO A 118 -7.36 4.14 31.12
CA PRO A 118 -6.01 4.36 31.60
C PRO A 118 -5.12 3.15 31.34
N ARG A 119 -3.81 3.38 31.20
CA ARG A 119 -2.81 2.31 31.16
C ARG A 119 -2.42 1.80 32.54
N TYR A 120 -2.48 2.66 33.55
CA TYR A 120 -2.04 2.31 34.90
C TYR A 120 -3.17 2.44 35.92
N VAL A 121 -3.10 1.60 36.95
CA VAL A 121 -3.81 1.79 38.21
C VAL A 121 -2.77 2.15 39.27
N LEU A 122 -2.91 3.34 39.88
CA LEU A 122 -2.04 3.81 40.95
C LEU A 122 -2.84 3.93 42.26
N CYS A 123 -2.61 3.02 43.18
CA CYS A 123 -3.25 3.03 44.49
C CYS A 123 -2.28 3.55 45.55
N SER A 124 -2.79 4.30 46.53
CA SER A 124 -2.00 4.74 47.68
C SER A 124 -2.81 4.70 48.98
N ASN A 125 -2.15 4.38 50.09
CA ASN A 125 -2.70 4.57 51.43
C ASN A 125 -1.88 5.60 52.23
N PHE A 126 -1.22 6.51 51.51
CA PHE A 126 -0.23 7.49 51.98
C PHE A 126 1.09 6.88 52.48
N GLU A 127 1.09 5.66 53.03
CA GLU A 127 2.30 4.97 53.49
C GLU A 127 2.96 4.13 52.40
N GLN A 128 2.16 3.60 51.47
CA GLN A 128 2.56 2.70 50.40
C GLN A 128 1.87 3.07 49.10
N PHE A 129 2.54 2.74 48.00
CA PHE A 129 2.01 2.77 46.64
C PHE A 129 1.87 1.35 46.09
N ARG A 130 0.89 1.15 45.23
CA ARG A 130 0.81 0.00 44.31
C ARG A 130 0.53 0.50 42.92
N LEU A 131 1.35 0.08 41.96
CA LEU A 131 1.26 0.47 40.57
C LEU A 131 1.08 -0.78 39.71
N VAL A 132 0.02 -0.81 38.91
CA VAL A 132 -0.31 -1.92 38.01
C VAL A 132 -0.50 -1.42 36.59
N ARG A 133 0.14 -2.04 35.60
CA ARG A 133 -0.14 -1.78 34.17
C ARG A 133 -1.29 -2.67 33.67
N LEU A 134 -2.27 -2.08 33.01
CA LEU A 134 -3.46 -2.75 32.48
C LEU A 134 -3.19 -3.29 31.07
N GLY A 135 -3.76 -4.46 30.72
CA GLY A 135 -3.92 -4.91 29.33
C GLY A 135 -2.88 -5.89 28.77
N ASP A 136 -1.88 -6.31 29.54
CA ASP A 136 -0.87 -7.27 29.06
C ASP A 136 -0.86 -8.54 29.93
N ALA A 137 -1.33 -9.65 29.33
CA ALA A 137 -1.57 -10.93 30.02
C ALA A 137 -0.30 -11.60 30.54
N ASP A 138 0.87 -11.17 30.06
CA ASP A 138 2.20 -11.66 30.46
C ASP A 138 3.00 -10.64 31.31
N SER A 139 2.44 -9.47 31.66
CA SER A 139 3.21 -8.42 32.34
C SER A 139 3.29 -8.61 33.87
N GLY A 140 4.48 -8.89 34.36
CA GLY A 140 4.85 -8.83 35.79
C GLY A 140 4.97 -7.40 36.33
N PHE A 141 4.20 -6.43 35.81
CA PHE A 141 4.24 -5.01 36.22
C PHE A 141 3.12 -4.70 37.23
N ASP A 142 3.19 -5.38 38.38
CA ASP A 142 2.42 -5.10 39.60
C ASP A 142 3.44 -4.92 40.73
N ILE A 143 3.78 -3.67 41.01
CA ILE A 143 4.81 -3.33 42.00
C ILE A 143 4.19 -2.59 43.17
N SER A 144 4.73 -2.83 44.36
CA SER A 144 4.35 -2.10 45.57
C SER A 144 5.62 -1.61 46.28
N PHE A 145 5.59 -0.37 46.75
CA PHE A 145 6.74 0.25 47.43
C PHE A 145 6.27 1.26 48.48
N GLY A 146 7.10 1.49 49.49
CA GLY A 146 6.80 2.46 50.56
C GLY A 146 6.97 3.91 50.10
N LEU A 147 6.33 4.86 50.78
CA LEU A 147 6.56 6.29 50.56
C LEU A 147 8.04 6.68 50.71
N SER A 148 8.79 6.00 51.58
CA SER A 148 10.23 6.19 51.76
C SER A 148 11.05 5.86 50.51
N GLU A 149 10.54 4.96 49.66
CA GLU A 149 11.19 4.40 48.47
C GLU A 149 10.68 5.07 47.17
N VAL A 150 9.82 6.10 47.27
CA VAL A 150 9.20 6.73 46.09
C VAL A 150 10.24 7.30 45.11
N THR A 151 11.34 7.84 45.63
CA THR A 151 12.44 8.36 44.82
C THR A 151 13.19 7.23 44.09
N ASP A 152 13.40 6.09 44.77
CA ASP A 152 14.08 4.92 44.20
C ASP A 152 13.25 4.26 43.08
N ASN A 153 11.93 4.47 43.11
CA ASN A 153 10.98 3.96 42.12
C ASN A 153 10.63 4.99 41.02
N LEU A 154 11.45 6.04 40.83
CA LEU A 154 11.24 7.04 39.77
C LEU A 154 11.04 6.41 38.39
N ASP A 155 11.84 5.40 38.04
CA ASP A 155 11.75 4.75 36.72
C ASP A 155 10.40 4.07 36.48
N ALA A 156 9.72 3.62 37.54
CA ALA A 156 8.38 3.05 37.43
C ALA A 156 7.29 4.13 37.35
N LEU A 157 7.55 5.35 37.82
CA LEU A 157 6.61 6.47 37.82
C LEU A 157 6.83 7.45 36.66
N LYS A 158 7.91 7.31 35.88
CA LYS A 158 8.26 8.23 34.78
C LYS A 158 7.18 8.36 33.69
N PHE A 159 6.27 7.39 33.59
CA PHE A 159 5.10 7.49 32.69
C PHE A 159 4.24 8.72 33.00
N LEU A 160 4.22 9.20 34.25
CA LEU A 160 3.50 10.42 34.66
C LEU A 160 4.07 11.68 34.01
N ALA A 161 5.36 11.67 33.65
CA ALA A 161 6.03 12.73 32.90
C ALA A 161 6.01 12.49 31.38
N GLY A 162 5.24 11.50 30.88
CA GLY A 162 5.14 11.19 29.45
C GLY A 162 6.27 10.32 28.89
N TYR A 163 7.11 9.71 29.75
CA TYR A 163 8.23 8.86 29.33
C TYR A 163 7.89 7.37 29.14
N ASP A 164 6.63 7.04 28.79
CA ASP A 164 6.22 5.64 28.60
C ASP A 164 6.44 5.16 27.16
N ALA A 165 6.89 3.92 27.01
CA ALA A 165 7.04 3.30 25.70
C ALA A 165 5.69 2.72 25.27
N VAL A 166 5.15 3.24 24.17
CA VAL A 166 3.96 2.72 23.51
C VAL A 166 4.36 1.47 22.74
N THR A 167 3.70 0.35 23.01
CA THR A 167 3.88 -0.87 22.21
C THR A 167 3.28 -0.67 20.82
N LYS A 168 3.79 -1.41 19.83
CA LYS A 168 3.26 -1.34 18.45
C LYS A 168 1.74 -1.59 18.39
N GLN A 169 1.21 -2.48 19.22
CA GLN A 169 -0.22 -2.77 19.26
C GLN A 169 -1.03 -1.60 19.85
N GLU A 170 -0.50 -0.91 20.85
CA GLU A 170 -1.10 0.30 21.40
C GLU A 170 -1.05 1.45 20.37
N GLU A 171 0.07 1.63 19.68
CA GLU A 171 0.25 2.62 18.60
C GLU A 171 -0.76 2.39 17.46
N GLU A 172 -0.96 1.14 17.03
CA GLU A 172 -1.96 0.77 16.02
C GLU A 172 -3.39 1.10 16.49
N LYS A 173 -3.75 0.76 17.74
CA LYS A 173 -5.07 1.09 18.32
C LYS A 173 -5.29 2.60 18.42
N ALA A 174 -4.28 3.34 18.89
CA ALA A 174 -4.30 4.79 18.98
C ALA A 174 -4.48 5.42 17.59
N SER A 175 -3.78 4.91 16.59
CA SER A 175 -3.85 5.40 15.20
C SER A 175 -5.23 5.18 14.55
N ILE A 176 -5.86 4.02 14.79
CA ILE A 176 -7.24 3.76 14.37
C ILE A 176 -8.20 4.73 15.06
N ARG A 177 -7.99 5.00 16.35
CA ARG A 177 -8.86 5.91 17.11
C ARG A 177 -8.71 7.36 16.66
N ALA A 178 -7.48 7.82 16.43
CA ALA A 178 -7.19 9.14 15.88
C ALA A 178 -7.90 9.34 14.53
N SER A 179 -7.92 8.30 13.70
CA SER A 179 -8.64 8.29 12.41
C SER A 179 -10.15 8.49 12.57
N GLN A 180 -10.76 7.87 13.58
CA GLN A 180 -12.17 8.06 13.90
C GLN A 180 -12.45 9.49 14.39
N LEU A 181 -11.61 10.03 15.28
CA LEU A 181 -11.77 11.39 15.80
C LEU A 181 -11.64 12.44 14.68
N MET A 182 -10.71 12.27 13.74
CA MET A 182 -10.59 13.16 12.59
C MET A 182 -11.79 13.06 11.65
N ALA A 183 -12.33 11.86 11.45
CA ALA A 183 -13.54 11.67 10.66
C ALA A 183 -14.76 12.33 11.33
N GLU A 184 -14.94 12.15 12.64
CA GLU A 184 -15.98 12.82 13.42
C GLU A 184 -15.87 14.35 13.31
N LEU A 185 -14.65 14.89 13.43
CA LEU A 185 -14.39 16.34 13.30
C LEU A 185 -14.66 16.85 11.87
N PHE A 186 -14.31 16.07 10.84
CA PHE A 186 -14.62 16.41 9.45
C PHE A 186 -16.13 16.41 9.19
N THR A 187 -16.84 15.37 9.59
CA THR A 187 -18.31 15.28 9.43
C THR A 187 -18.99 16.44 10.14
N ALA A 188 -18.58 16.74 11.37
CA ALA A 188 -19.13 17.86 12.12
C ALA A 188 -18.92 19.20 11.38
N MET A 189 -17.74 19.45 10.80
CA MET A 189 -17.45 20.71 10.10
C MET A 189 -18.00 20.81 8.67
N ALA A 190 -18.08 19.70 7.95
CA ALA A 190 -18.47 19.69 6.54
C ALA A 190 -19.99 19.49 6.34
N GLY A 191 -20.69 19.01 7.38
CA GLY A 191 -22.12 18.68 7.39
C GLY A 191 -22.43 17.26 6.88
N ASP A 192 -23.66 16.79 7.13
CA ASP A 192 -24.13 15.47 6.66
C ASP A 192 -24.26 15.39 5.12
N ASP A 193 -24.35 16.54 4.43
CA ASP A 193 -24.54 16.65 2.98
C ASP A 193 -23.35 16.16 2.12
N VAL A 194 -22.20 15.83 2.73
CA VAL A 194 -20.99 15.38 1.98
C VAL A 194 -21.10 13.89 1.57
N ASP A 195 -22.11 13.18 2.05
CA ASP A 195 -22.37 11.77 1.73
C ASP A 195 -23.80 11.51 1.18
N GLU A 196 -24.61 12.54 0.91
CA GLU A 196 -25.94 12.38 0.31
C GLU A 196 -25.87 12.16 -1.21
N ALA A 197 -26.55 11.11 -1.69
CA ALA A 197 -26.81 10.92 -3.11
C ALA A 197 -27.88 11.92 -3.58
N VAL A 198 -27.46 12.95 -4.33
CA VAL A 198 -28.28 13.86 -5.18
C VAL A 198 -29.74 14.00 -4.72
N GLY A 199 -29.96 14.78 -3.66
CA GLY A 199 -31.29 15.25 -3.23
C GLY A 199 -31.54 16.72 -3.59
N ASP A 200 -32.79 17.18 -3.48
CA ASP A 200 -33.27 18.51 -3.92
C ASP A 200 -32.62 19.72 -3.19
N ASN A 201 -31.80 19.49 -2.15
CA ASN A 201 -31.07 20.50 -1.40
C ASN A 201 -29.54 20.47 -1.63
N ALA A 202 -29.03 19.63 -2.54
CA ALA A 202 -27.59 19.51 -2.82
C ALA A 202 -26.99 20.83 -3.38
N PRO A 203 -25.69 21.11 -3.13
CA PRO A 203 -24.99 22.24 -3.71
C PRO A 203 -25.21 22.30 -5.23
N THR A 204 -25.72 23.43 -5.74
CA THR A 204 -26.13 23.58 -7.13
C THR A 204 -24.95 23.66 -8.12
N ASN A 205 -23.70 23.68 -7.62
CA ASN A 205 -22.49 23.76 -8.42
C ASN A 205 -21.35 22.91 -7.83
N TYR A 206 -20.83 22.00 -8.64
CA TYR A 206 -19.68 21.12 -8.35
C TYR A 206 -18.44 21.88 -7.85
N HIS A 207 -18.23 23.12 -8.33
CA HIS A 207 -17.07 23.93 -7.93
C HIS A 207 -17.11 24.41 -6.48
N ASP A 208 -18.31 24.69 -5.95
CA ASP A 208 -18.47 25.23 -4.59
C ASP A 208 -18.33 24.11 -3.54
N GLU A 209 -18.72 22.89 -3.89
CA GLU A 209 -18.52 21.69 -3.06
C GLU A 209 -17.02 21.33 -2.93
N GLU A 210 -16.27 21.34 -4.03
CA GLU A 210 -14.82 21.13 -4.01
C GLU A 210 -14.09 22.18 -3.17
N LEU A 211 -14.50 23.46 -3.25
CA LEU A 211 -13.89 24.54 -2.47
C LEU A 211 -14.14 24.38 -0.96
N ARG A 212 -15.38 24.06 -0.56
CA ARG A 212 -15.73 23.86 0.86
C ARG A 212 -14.94 22.69 1.47
N VAL A 213 -14.91 21.53 0.78
CA VAL A 213 -14.15 20.35 1.23
C VAL A 213 -12.66 20.67 1.35
N HIS A 214 -12.12 21.47 0.42
CA HIS A 214 -10.75 21.93 0.47
C HIS A 214 -10.49 22.81 1.70
N GLU A 215 -11.32 23.82 1.97
CA GLU A 215 -11.19 24.70 3.13
C GLU A 215 -11.31 23.94 4.47
N THR A 216 -12.25 22.99 4.59
CA THR A 216 -12.39 22.13 5.77
C THR A 216 -11.15 21.25 5.99
N SER A 217 -10.60 20.68 4.91
CA SER A 217 -9.37 19.88 4.97
C SER A 217 -8.18 20.70 5.46
N MET A 218 -8.05 21.95 5.00
CA MET A 218 -7.03 22.88 5.47
C MET A 218 -7.15 23.17 6.96
N TYR A 219 -8.37 23.41 7.43
CA TYR A 219 -8.67 23.64 8.83
C TYR A 219 -8.28 22.44 9.70
N LEU A 220 -8.65 21.23 9.29
CA LEU A 220 -8.33 20.00 10.01
C LEU A 220 -6.84 19.74 10.15
N THR A 221 -6.04 20.10 9.15
CA THR A 221 -4.58 19.91 9.22
C THR A 221 -3.93 20.86 10.21
N ARG A 222 -4.42 22.10 10.27
CA ARG A 222 -3.97 23.08 11.27
C ARG A 222 -4.34 22.64 12.67
N LEU A 223 -5.56 22.13 12.83
CA LEU A 223 -6.01 21.57 14.11
C LEU A 223 -5.19 20.34 14.48
N LEU A 224 -4.93 19.42 13.55
CA LEU A 224 -4.08 18.26 13.80
C LEU A 224 -2.67 18.66 14.24
N PHE A 225 -2.08 19.69 13.62
CA PHE A 225 -0.79 20.22 14.03
C PHE A 225 -0.82 20.77 15.46
N LEU A 226 -1.89 21.49 15.84
CA LEU A 226 -2.07 22.02 17.19
C LEU A 226 -2.28 20.93 18.23
N LEU A 227 -3.14 19.95 17.92
CA LEU A 227 -3.39 18.77 18.74
C LEU A 227 -2.11 17.99 19.00
N PHE A 228 -1.32 17.77 17.94
CA PHE A 228 -0.01 17.13 18.06
C PHE A 228 0.98 17.99 18.84
N GLY A 229 0.97 19.31 18.66
CA GLY A 229 1.89 20.21 19.35
C GLY A 229 1.69 20.25 20.87
N ASP A 230 0.44 20.11 21.33
CA ASP A 230 0.10 19.97 22.75
C ASP A 230 0.71 18.71 23.38
N ASP A 231 0.60 17.58 22.70
CA ASP A 231 0.98 16.28 23.26
C ASP A 231 2.44 15.91 23.02
N ALA A 232 2.98 16.33 21.88
CA ALA A 232 4.37 16.11 21.56
C ALA A 232 5.29 17.14 22.22
N GLY A 233 4.79 18.12 22.96
CA GLY A 233 5.63 19.09 23.67
C GLY A 233 6.37 20.05 22.72
N LEU A 234 5.69 20.51 21.67
CA LEU A 234 6.16 21.65 20.86
C LEU A 234 6.07 22.96 21.65
N TRP A 235 5.13 23.04 22.60
CA TRP A 235 4.95 24.15 23.52
C TRP A 235 4.52 23.61 24.89
N GLU A 236 4.07 24.50 25.77
CA GLU A 236 3.57 24.10 27.10
C GLU A 236 2.45 23.06 26.94
N GLN A 237 2.53 21.96 27.69
CA GLN A 237 1.56 20.88 27.59
C GLN A 237 0.12 21.39 27.81
N ASP A 238 -0.81 20.88 27.00
CA ASP A 238 -2.24 21.24 27.01
C ASP A 238 -2.53 22.74 26.75
N LEU A 239 -1.59 23.51 26.17
CA LEU A 239 -1.79 24.94 25.91
C LEU A 239 -2.96 25.19 24.94
N PHE A 240 -3.05 24.43 23.85
CA PHE A 240 -4.15 24.50 22.91
C PHE A 240 -5.45 24.00 23.53
N THR A 241 -5.41 22.90 24.27
CA THR A 241 -6.57 22.37 24.99
C THR A 241 -7.16 23.40 25.95
N ARG A 242 -6.34 24.02 26.80
CA ARG A 242 -6.76 25.11 27.70
C ARG A 242 -7.30 26.31 26.94
N PHE A 243 -6.66 26.69 25.84
CA PHE A 243 -7.14 27.77 24.99
C PHE A 243 -8.57 27.51 24.48
N ILE A 244 -8.85 26.29 24.02
CA ILE A 244 -10.21 25.89 23.59
C ILE A 244 -11.18 25.87 24.78
N GLU A 245 -10.80 25.31 25.92
CA GLU A 245 -11.69 25.18 27.08
C GLU A 245 -12.02 26.53 27.75
N GLU A 246 -11.03 27.39 27.92
CA GLU A 246 -11.13 28.61 28.75
C GLU A 246 -11.40 29.89 27.95
N ASN A 247 -11.05 29.91 26.66
CA ASN A 247 -11.09 31.14 25.85
C ASN A 247 -12.00 31.05 24.63
N THR A 248 -12.64 29.90 24.40
CA THR A 248 -13.60 29.74 23.31
C THR A 248 -14.98 29.29 23.77
N THR A 249 -16.00 29.73 23.03
CA THR A 249 -17.37 29.24 23.00
C THR A 249 -17.67 28.74 21.58
N ALA A 250 -18.82 28.10 21.36
CA ALA A 250 -19.23 27.71 19.99
C ALA A 250 -19.21 28.92 19.04
N ASP A 251 -19.82 30.03 19.46
CA ASP A 251 -19.98 31.25 18.65
C ASP A 251 -18.66 31.93 18.25
N ASN A 252 -17.61 31.81 19.06
CA ASN A 252 -16.35 32.53 18.84
C ASN A 252 -15.16 31.63 18.44
N LEU A 253 -15.34 30.30 18.39
CA LEU A 253 -14.28 29.34 18.15
C LEU A 253 -13.49 29.63 16.86
N GLY A 254 -14.19 29.81 15.75
CA GLY A 254 -13.55 30.05 14.46
C GLY A 254 -12.74 31.35 14.36
N PRO A 255 -13.28 32.51 14.77
CA PRO A 255 -12.50 33.74 14.89
C PRO A 255 -11.26 33.60 15.78
N GLN A 256 -11.37 32.91 16.92
CA GLN A 256 -10.26 32.69 17.85
C GLN A 256 -9.16 31.79 17.27
N LEU A 257 -9.55 30.72 16.57
CA LEU A 257 -8.62 29.83 15.87
C LEU A 257 -7.89 30.53 14.72
N ASN A 258 -8.59 31.37 13.95
CA ASN A 258 -7.94 32.15 12.89
C ASN A 258 -6.91 33.13 13.45
N ALA A 259 -7.24 33.83 14.54
CA ALA A 259 -6.28 34.69 15.23
C ALA A 259 -5.08 33.88 15.75
N LEU A 260 -5.30 32.68 16.31
CA LEU A 260 -4.22 31.79 16.74
C LEU A 260 -3.32 31.38 15.55
N PHE A 261 -3.89 31.05 14.40
CA PHE A 261 -3.11 30.71 13.19
C PHE A 261 -2.21 31.87 12.74
N GLU A 262 -2.69 33.11 12.82
CA GLU A 262 -1.87 34.30 12.55
C GLU A 262 -0.73 34.45 13.55
N ILE A 263 -0.97 34.19 14.85
CA ILE A 263 0.06 34.24 15.89
C ILE A 263 1.16 33.20 15.66
N LEU A 264 0.78 31.97 15.28
CA LEU A 264 1.73 30.89 14.97
C LEU A 264 2.60 31.19 13.74
N ASN A 265 2.10 32.04 12.83
CA ASN A 265 2.83 32.52 11.65
C ASN A 265 3.50 33.90 11.85
N THR A 266 3.37 34.52 13.02
CA THR A 266 3.96 35.84 13.30
C THR A 266 5.15 35.71 14.25
N PRO A 267 6.38 36.08 13.83
CA PRO A 267 7.54 36.09 14.71
C PRO A 267 7.29 36.89 15.98
N GLU A 268 7.76 36.39 17.13
CA GLU A 268 7.46 36.97 18.45
C GLU A 268 7.77 38.47 18.54
N ASN A 269 8.86 38.91 17.92
CA ASN A 269 9.28 40.32 17.89
C ASN A 269 8.40 41.23 17.00
N ARG A 270 7.49 40.67 16.20
CA ARG A 270 6.54 41.41 15.35
C ARG A 270 5.10 41.35 15.86
N ARG A 271 4.86 40.64 16.97
CA ARG A 271 3.54 40.53 17.58
C ARG A 271 3.15 41.85 18.26
N GLY A 272 1.96 42.37 17.97
CA GLY A 272 1.43 43.58 18.59
C GLY A 272 0.25 43.28 19.51
N ARG A 273 0.30 43.74 20.77
CA ARG A 273 -0.78 43.67 21.79
C ARG A 273 -1.61 42.36 21.74
N VAL A 274 -0.93 41.23 21.75
CA VAL A 274 -1.55 39.89 21.72
C VAL A 274 -2.12 39.56 23.10
N PRO A 275 -3.31 38.94 23.21
CA PRO A 275 -3.85 38.47 24.48
C PRO A 275 -2.92 37.48 25.19
N ASP A 276 -2.94 37.46 26.52
CA ASP A 276 -2.11 36.56 27.32
C ASP A 276 -2.37 35.07 27.00
N SER A 277 -3.60 34.73 26.62
CA SER A 277 -3.98 33.39 26.18
C SER A 277 -3.27 32.91 24.90
N MET A 278 -2.80 33.84 24.06
CA MET A 278 -2.13 33.54 22.79
C MET A 278 -0.63 33.85 22.80
N SER A 279 -0.17 34.69 23.73
CA SER A 279 1.23 35.12 23.80
C SER A 279 2.20 33.96 24.07
N SER A 280 1.72 32.92 24.74
CA SER A 280 2.47 31.71 25.11
C SER A 280 2.73 30.75 23.94
N PHE A 281 2.04 30.88 22.81
CA PHE A 281 2.27 30.03 21.64
C PHE A 281 3.54 30.47 20.90
N PRO A 282 4.46 29.56 20.55
CA PRO A 282 5.70 29.92 19.87
C PRO A 282 5.45 30.35 18.42
N TYR A 283 6.47 30.95 17.81
CA TYR A 283 6.49 31.10 16.35
C TYR A 283 6.86 29.77 15.68
N VAL A 284 5.96 29.25 14.84
CA VAL A 284 6.16 27.97 14.12
C VAL A 284 6.83 28.21 12.78
N ASN A 285 6.22 29.06 11.93
CA ASN A 285 6.62 29.57 10.59
C ASN A 285 5.44 29.60 9.59
N GLY A 286 5.74 29.92 8.31
CA GLY A 286 4.82 29.95 7.17
C GLY A 286 4.65 28.61 6.43
N ALA A 287 4.74 27.47 7.10
CA ALA A 287 4.39 26.18 6.50
C ALA A 287 2.86 26.08 6.28
N VAL A 288 2.15 25.38 7.17
CA VAL A 288 0.70 25.16 7.07
C VAL A 288 -0.12 26.43 7.35
N PHE A 289 0.49 27.40 8.05
CA PHE A 289 -0.13 28.64 8.51
C PHE A 289 0.16 29.86 7.61
N ALA A 290 0.89 29.69 6.50
CA ALA A 290 1.24 30.82 5.61
C ALA A 290 0.02 31.49 4.99
N GLU A 291 -0.97 30.69 4.57
CA GLU A 291 -2.14 31.21 3.85
C GLU A 291 -3.22 31.66 4.84
N PRO A 292 -3.73 32.89 4.72
CA PRO A 292 -4.86 33.32 5.53
C PRO A 292 -6.10 32.48 5.15
N MET A 293 -6.88 32.07 6.15
CA MET A 293 -8.13 31.36 5.91
C MET A 293 -9.33 32.24 6.19
N ARG A 294 -10.42 31.99 5.48
CA ARG A 294 -11.71 32.61 5.78
C ARG A 294 -12.18 32.18 7.16
N THR A 295 -12.82 33.09 7.88
CA THR A 295 -13.43 32.78 9.18
C THR A 295 -14.60 31.83 8.98
N GLN A 296 -14.46 30.62 9.52
CA GLN A 296 -15.56 29.66 9.64
C GLN A 296 -16.28 29.89 10.98
N TYR A 297 -17.55 29.51 11.06
CA TYR A 297 -18.32 29.56 12.30
C TYR A 297 -18.68 28.14 12.72
N PHE A 298 -18.59 27.88 14.01
CA PHE A 298 -18.73 26.54 14.57
C PHE A 298 -19.96 26.48 15.45
N ASP A 299 -20.63 25.33 15.48
CA ASP A 299 -21.71 25.08 16.43
C ASP A 299 -21.21 24.33 17.68
N ALA A 300 -22.14 24.00 18.57
CA ALA A 300 -21.83 23.30 19.81
C ALA A 300 -21.31 21.86 19.58
N GLU A 301 -21.77 21.19 18.53
CA GLU A 301 -21.37 19.83 18.20
C GLU A 301 -19.94 19.80 17.65
N MET A 302 -19.60 20.74 16.76
CA MET A 302 -18.24 20.89 16.25
C MET A 302 -17.25 21.24 17.37
N ARG A 303 -17.62 22.12 18.31
CA ARG A 303 -16.77 22.42 19.48
C ARG A 303 -16.58 21.19 20.36
N ASP A 304 -17.62 20.39 20.59
CA ASP A 304 -17.53 19.15 21.36
C ASP A 304 -16.64 18.10 20.65
N ALA A 305 -16.73 17.99 19.33
CA ALA A 305 -15.84 17.15 18.52
C ALA A 305 -14.37 17.57 18.66
N LEU A 306 -14.08 18.88 18.61
CA LEU A 306 -12.72 19.38 18.82
C LEU A 306 -12.22 19.12 20.25
N LEU A 307 -13.06 19.33 21.27
CA LEU A 307 -12.70 19.03 22.65
C LEU A 307 -12.45 17.53 22.89
N LYS A 308 -13.21 16.65 22.23
CA LYS A 308 -12.92 15.20 22.24
C LYS A 308 -11.55 14.91 21.63
N ALA A 309 -11.20 15.57 20.54
CA ALA A 309 -9.89 15.46 19.92
C ALA A 309 -8.76 15.99 20.83
N CYS A 310 -8.96 17.12 21.53
CA CYS A 310 -8.00 17.66 22.49
C CYS A 310 -7.70 16.73 23.67
N ARG A 311 -8.63 15.83 24.03
CA ARG A 311 -8.45 14.87 25.14
C ARG A 311 -7.73 13.59 24.75
N PHE A 312 -7.47 13.40 23.45
CA PHE A 312 -6.75 12.25 22.94
C PHE A 312 -5.25 12.55 22.89
N ASN A 313 -4.40 11.59 23.27
CA ASN A 313 -2.95 11.76 23.23
C ASN A 313 -2.40 11.46 21.82
N TRP A 314 -2.15 12.51 21.03
CA TRP A 314 -1.68 12.44 19.65
C TRP A 314 -0.21 12.03 19.52
N SER A 315 0.58 12.05 20.61
CA SER A 315 1.97 11.57 20.58
C SER A 315 2.08 10.04 20.38
N GLU A 316 1.00 9.31 20.65
CA GLU A 316 0.95 7.83 20.60
C GLU A 316 0.56 7.28 19.22
N ILE A 317 0.26 8.15 18.26
CA ILE A 317 -0.11 7.73 16.91
C ILE A 317 1.12 7.35 16.11
N SER A 318 0.91 6.44 15.16
CA SER A 318 1.96 6.10 14.22
C SER A 318 2.23 7.26 13.28
N PRO A 319 3.49 7.63 13.02
CA PRO A 319 3.83 8.60 11.98
C PRO A 319 3.30 8.18 10.60
N ALA A 320 3.10 6.87 10.38
CA ALA A 320 2.54 6.36 9.14
C ALA A 320 1.04 6.64 8.99
N ILE A 321 0.31 7.01 10.05
CA ILE A 321 -1.15 7.27 9.98
C ILE A 321 -1.49 8.62 9.36
N PHE A 322 -0.54 9.58 9.32
CA PHE A 322 -0.82 10.91 8.76
C PHE A 322 -1.45 10.81 7.37
N GLY A 323 -0.90 9.97 6.50
CA GLY A 323 -1.50 9.77 5.18
C GLY A 323 -2.92 9.20 5.15
N SER A 324 -3.32 8.34 6.10
CA SER A 324 -4.70 7.83 6.15
C SER A 324 -5.66 8.81 6.82
N LEU A 325 -5.22 9.56 7.83
CA LEU A 325 -6.00 10.64 8.45
C LEU A 325 -6.49 11.63 7.39
N PHE A 326 -5.62 11.99 6.45
CA PHE A 326 -5.95 12.95 5.39
C PHE A 326 -6.78 12.36 4.24
N GLN A 327 -6.84 11.04 4.09
CA GLN A 327 -7.75 10.41 3.13
C GLN A 327 -9.18 10.33 3.64
N LEU A 328 -9.36 10.30 4.97
CA LEU A 328 -10.68 10.26 5.58
C LEU A 328 -11.42 11.61 5.49
N VAL A 329 -10.69 12.69 5.21
CA VAL A 329 -11.23 14.06 5.10
C VAL A 329 -11.45 14.51 3.64
N LYS A 330 -11.47 13.57 2.68
CA LYS A 330 -11.77 13.81 1.25
C LYS A 330 -13.02 13.04 0.78
N SER A 331 -13.76 13.61 -0.18
CA SER A 331 -14.93 12.97 -0.81
C SER A 331 -14.59 11.64 -1.51
N LYS A 332 -15.60 10.78 -1.74
CA LYS A 332 -15.42 9.47 -2.39
C LYS A 332 -14.98 9.59 -3.86
N GLU A 333 -15.48 10.60 -4.60
CA GLU A 333 -15.03 10.86 -5.99
C GLU A 333 -13.58 11.32 -6.06
N ALA A 334 -13.16 12.28 -5.22
CA ALA A 334 -11.79 12.81 -5.20
C ALA A 334 -10.75 11.72 -4.86
N ARG A 335 -11.12 10.77 -3.98
CA ARG A 335 -10.28 9.59 -3.67
C ARG A 335 -10.06 8.67 -4.87
N ARG A 336 -10.99 8.62 -5.82
CA ARG A 336 -10.91 7.75 -7.02
C ARG A 336 -10.26 8.44 -8.21
N SER A 337 -10.45 9.74 -8.39
CA SER A 337 -9.86 10.50 -9.50
C SER A 337 -8.35 10.65 -9.37
N ASP A 338 -7.86 10.86 -8.15
CA ASP A 338 -6.47 11.25 -7.90
C ASP A 338 -5.54 10.05 -7.73
N GLY A 339 -6.10 8.83 -7.61
CA GLY A 339 -5.33 7.61 -7.39
C GLY A 339 -4.56 7.58 -6.05
N GLU A 340 -4.89 8.48 -5.13
CA GLU A 340 -4.28 8.64 -3.81
C GLU A 340 -4.70 7.50 -2.88
N HIS A 341 -4.04 6.35 -3.00
CA HIS A 341 -4.24 5.23 -2.10
C HIS A 341 -3.16 5.20 -1.02
N TYR A 342 -3.61 5.12 0.23
CA TYR A 342 -2.71 5.01 1.38
C TYR A 342 -1.80 3.79 1.21
N THR A 343 -0.50 3.99 1.45
CA THR A 343 0.48 2.91 1.50
C THR A 343 0.76 2.58 2.95
N SER A 344 0.29 1.41 3.41
CA SER A 344 0.56 0.91 4.77
C SER A 344 2.05 0.84 5.05
N GLU A 345 2.47 1.10 6.28
CA GLU A 345 3.87 0.99 6.70
C GLU A 345 4.49 -0.36 6.31
N LYS A 346 3.75 -1.45 6.48
CA LYS A 346 4.18 -2.80 6.08
C LYS A 346 4.59 -2.88 4.60
N ASN A 347 3.83 -2.23 3.72
CA ASN A 347 4.13 -2.18 2.29
C ASN A 347 5.25 -1.18 1.96
N ILE A 348 5.41 -0.10 2.73
CA ILE A 348 6.56 0.81 2.62
C ILE A 348 7.85 0.07 2.92
N LEU A 349 7.88 -0.68 4.03
CA LEU A 349 9.06 -1.42 4.48
C LEU A 349 9.48 -2.51 3.48
N LYS A 350 8.54 -3.17 2.77
CA LYS A 350 8.86 -4.07 1.65
C LYS A 350 9.70 -3.41 0.55
N THR A 351 9.63 -2.09 0.41
CA THR A 351 10.44 -1.32 -0.55
C THR A 351 11.73 -0.82 0.10
N LEU A 352 11.66 -0.19 1.27
CA LEU A 352 12.80 0.48 1.89
C LEU A 352 13.84 -0.48 2.48
N GLU A 353 13.39 -1.59 3.08
CA GLU A 353 14.25 -2.60 3.71
C GLU A 353 15.29 -3.16 2.73
N PRO A 354 14.90 -3.82 1.63
CA PRO A 354 15.85 -4.37 0.67
C PRO A 354 16.53 -3.31 -0.21
N LEU A 355 16.00 -2.08 -0.26
CA LEU A 355 16.66 -1.00 -1.00
C LEU A 355 17.91 -0.50 -0.25
N PHE A 356 17.78 -0.14 1.03
CA PHE A 356 18.90 0.41 1.80
C PHE A 356 18.83 0.20 3.33
N LEU A 357 17.63 0.13 3.94
CA LEU A 357 17.52 0.14 5.41
C LEU A 357 18.17 -1.09 6.04
N THR A 358 17.94 -2.29 5.49
CA THR A 358 18.52 -3.52 6.03
C THR A 358 20.05 -3.46 5.99
N GLU A 359 20.64 -3.04 4.87
CA GLU A 359 22.11 -2.93 4.73
C GLU A 359 22.72 -1.93 5.72
N LEU A 360 22.07 -0.79 5.94
CA LEU A 360 22.53 0.22 6.90
C LEU A 360 22.38 -0.26 8.35
N ARG A 361 21.24 -0.89 8.68
CA ARG A 361 20.95 -1.42 10.02
C ARG A 361 21.93 -2.53 10.40
N GLU A 362 22.11 -3.52 9.53
CA GLU A 362 23.07 -4.62 9.75
C GLU A 362 24.51 -4.11 9.90
N LYS A 363 24.87 -3.04 9.18
CA LYS A 363 26.19 -2.40 9.33
C LYS A 363 26.32 -1.71 10.69
N ALA A 364 25.29 -1.01 11.16
CA ALA A 364 25.26 -0.40 12.49
C ALA A 364 25.42 -1.47 13.58
N GLU A 365 24.56 -2.49 13.56
CA GLU A 365 24.55 -3.60 14.51
C GLU A 365 25.91 -4.29 14.59
N ARG A 366 26.54 -4.57 13.44
CA ARG A 366 27.87 -5.19 13.39
C ARG A 366 28.95 -4.33 14.03
N LEU A 367 28.92 -3.02 13.78
CA LEU A 367 29.88 -2.08 14.37
C LEU A 367 29.68 -1.96 15.88
N ILE A 368 28.43 -1.90 16.34
CA ILE A 368 28.04 -1.82 17.76
C ILE A 368 28.40 -3.11 18.51
N ALA A 369 28.06 -4.29 17.98
CA ALA A 369 28.30 -5.57 18.63
C ALA A 369 29.80 -5.90 18.77
N SER A 370 30.64 -5.40 17.86
CA SER A 370 32.07 -5.66 17.87
C SER A 370 32.80 -4.80 18.91
N ARG A 371 33.39 -5.48 19.91
CA ARG A 371 34.23 -4.87 20.94
C ARG A 371 35.52 -4.25 20.40
N SER A 372 35.99 -4.68 19.23
CA SER A 372 37.21 -4.13 18.60
C SER A 372 36.94 -2.90 17.73
N THR A 373 35.68 -2.55 17.49
CA THR A 373 35.33 -1.32 16.77
C THR A 373 35.77 -0.10 17.60
N THR A 374 36.44 0.86 16.97
CA THR A 374 36.81 2.11 17.64
C THR A 374 35.66 3.11 17.58
N VAL A 375 35.58 4.03 18.56
CA VAL A 375 34.61 5.15 18.53
C VAL A 375 34.72 5.94 17.22
N LYS A 376 35.95 6.11 16.70
CA LYS A 376 36.20 6.74 15.40
C LYS A 376 35.41 6.08 14.26
N LYS A 377 35.39 4.74 14.19
CA LYS A 377 34.65 4.01 13.14
C LYS A 377 33.13 4.17 13.27
N LEU A 378 32.62 4.23 14.51
CA LEU A 378 31.20 4.51 14.76
C LEU A 378 30.83 5.91 14.29
N ARG A 379 31.66 6.92 14.60
CA ARG A 379 31.50 8.31 14.13
C ARG A 379 31.58 8.40 12.61
N GLU A 380 32.60 7.78 11.99
CA GLU A 380 32.73 7.74 10.53
C GLU A 380 31.46 7.16 9.85
N PHE A 381 30.87 6.11 10.43
CA PHE A 381 29.64 5.55 9.89
C PHE A 381 28.41 6.43 10.14
N ARG A 382 28.22 6.95 11.35
CA ARG A 382 27.15 7.91 11.68
C ARG A 382 27.21 9.12 10.75
N ASP A 383 28.39 9.72 10.62
CA ASP A 383 28.61 10.92 9.81
C ASP A 383 28.33 10.63 8.32
N SER A 384 28.60 9.41 7.84
CA SER A 384 28.28 9.01 6.47
C SER A 384 26.76 8.97 6.17
N LEU A 385 25.89 8.90 7.18
CA LEU A 385 24.44 8.97 6.98
C LEU A 385 23.99 10.34 6.43
N ALA A 386 24.74 11.41 6.73
CA ALA A 386 24.51 12.75 6.19
C ALA A 386 24.87 12.89 4.70
N ASP A 387 25.62 11.92 4.15
CA ASP A 387 26.07 11.94 2.76
C ASP A 387 25.01 11.41 1.79
N TYR A 388 23.84 10.96 2.23
CA TYR A 388 22.76 10.47 1.36
C TYR A 388 21.76 11.57 0.97
N ALA A 389 21.09 11.37 -0.16
CA ALA A 389 19.87 12.12 -0.51
C ALA A 389 18.73 11.14 -0.81
N PHE A 390 17.54 11.44 -0.28
CA PHE A 390 16.36 10.61 -0.39
C PHE A 390 15.30 11.34 -1.20
N LEU A 391 14.73 10.67 -2.21
CA LEU A 391 13.71 11.26 -3.09
C LEU A 391 12.50 10.34 -3.17
N ASP A 392 11.33 10.87 -2.83
CA ASP A 392 10.05 10.33 -3.25
C ASP A 392 9.41 11.23 -4.32
N PRO A 393 9.49 10.85 -5.60
CA PRO A 393 9.01 11.68 -6.71
C PRO A 393 7.50 11.60 -6.96
N ALA A 394 6.74 10.91 -6.11
CA ALA A 394 5.28 10.89 -6.12
C ALA A 394 4.79 10.73 -4.67
N CYS A 395 5.21 11.68 -3.82
CA CYS A 395 5.23 11.44 -2.38
C CYS A 395 3.87 11.43 -1.71
N GLY A 396 2.82 11.96 -2.36
CA GLY A 396 1.52 12.15 -1.72
C GLY A 396 1.69 12.91 -0.41
N SER A 397 1.14 12.34 0.66
CA SER A 397 1.26 12.83 2.04
C SER A 397 2.61 12.53 2.72
N GLY A 398 3.59 11.98 2.01
CA GLY A 398 4.98 11.84 2.47
C GLY A 398 5.31 10.55 3.23
N ASN A 399 4.40 9.58 3.31
CA ASN A 399 4.58 8.39 4.16
C ASN A 399 5.90 7.62 3.93
N PHE A 400 6.35 7.47 2.69
CA PHE A 400 7.64 6.83 2.41
C PHE A 400 8.81 7.62 2.99
N LEU A 401 8.79 8.95 2.88
CA LEU A 401 9.79 9.84 3.45
C LEU A 401 9.78 9.79 4.98
N ILE A 402 8.58 9.80 5.57
CA ILE A 402 8.36 9.74 7.03
C ILE A 402 8.94 8.45 7.61
N VAL A 403 8.58 7.30 7.03
CA VAL A 403 9.08 5.99 7.50
C VAL A 403 10.57 5.86 7.25
N ALA A 404 11.07 6.27 6.08
CA ALA A 404 12.52 6.26 5.80
C ALA A 404 13.28 7.10 6.83
N TYR A 405 12.81 8.30 7.12
CA TYR A 405 13.42 9.20 8.11
C TYR A 405 13.44 8.56 9.49
N ARG A 406 12.29 8.12 10.00
CA ARG A 406 12.15 7.49 11.32
C ARG A 406 13.10 6.31 11.50
N GLU A 407 13.17 5.41 10.52
CA GLU A 407 14.02 4.22 10.61
C GLU A 407 15.51 4.57 10.55
N LEU A 408 15.91 5.57 9.75
CA LEU A 408 17.28 6.07 9.74
C LEU A 408 17.66 6.76 11.06
N ARG A 409 16.71 7.47 11.68
CA ARG A 409 16.89 8.10 13.00
C ARG A 409 17.12 7.10 14.11
N LYS A 410 16.42 5.97 14.09
CA LYS A 410 16.68 4.86 15.03
C LYS A 410 18.11 4.34 14.89
N ILE A 411 18.56 4.10 13.66
CA ILE A 411 19.95 3.66 13.38
C ILE A 411 20.97 4.69 13.90
N GLU A 412 20.75 5.98 13.63
CA GLU A 412 21.63 7.04 14.13
C GLU A 412 21.64 7.11 15.67
N THR A 413 20.47 6.99 16.29
CA THR A 413 20.31 7.02 17.75
C THR A 413 21.07 5.86 18.41
N ASP A 414 20.96 4.65 17.87
CA ASP A 414 21.71 3.49 18.37
C ASP A 414 23.24 3.71 18.29
N LEU A 415 23.72 4.36 17.22
CA LEU A 415 25.13 4.73 17.08
C LEU A 415 25.55 5.79 18.10
N ILE A 416 24.73 6.82 18.33
CA ILE A 416 25.02 7.89 19.30
C ILE A 416 25.09 7.32 20.72
N VAL A 417 24.10 6.51 21.11
CA VAL A 417 24.06 5.85 22.43
C VAL A 417 25.32 5.00 22.63
N GLU A 418 25.71 4.20 21.64
CA GLU A 418 26.91 3.36 21.74
C GLU A 418 28.21 4.18 21.79
N ILE A 419 28.30 5.29 21.04
CA ILE A 419 29.44 6.21 21.09
C ILE A 419 29.60 6.76 22.52
N ARG A 420 28.54 7.32 23.10
CA ARG A 420 28.57 7.88 24.47
C ARG A 420 28.87 6.82 25.51
N ARG A 421 28.29 5.62 25.37
CA ARG A 421 28.57 4.49 26.26
C ARG A 421 30.06 4.12 26.26
N ARG A 422 30.72 4.12 25.11
CA ARG A 422 32.17 3.83 25.00
C ARG A 422 33.05 4.97 25.50
N GLU A 423 32.56 6.20 25.45
CA GLU A 423 33.27 7.39 25.95
C GLU A 423 33.04 7.64 27.45
N GLY A 424 32.07 6.95 28.06
CA GLY A 424 31.72 7.14 29.48
C GLY A 424 30.86 8.38 29.74
N THR A 425 30.27 8.97 28.71
CA THR A 425 29.53 10.24 28.77
C THR A 425 28.01 10.06 28.65
N LEU A 426 27.52 8.83 28.88
CA LEU A 426 26.09 8.53 28.73
C LEU A 426 25.22 9.26 29.75
N ASP A 427 25.72 9.39 30.99
CA ASP A 427 25.03 10.06 32.10
C ASP A 427 25.41 11.56 32.21
N GLU A 428 26.25 12.07 31.32
CA GLU A 428 26.63 13.49 31.31
C GLU A 428 25.55 14.34 30.63
N LEU A 429 25.13 15.42 31.29
CA LEU A 429 24.27 16.46 30.72
C LEU A 429 24.98 17.12 29.53
N ALA A 430 24.61 16.72 28.32
CA ALA A 430 25.09 17.35 27.11
C ALA A 430 24.49 18.75 26.97
N LEU A 431 25.35 19.76 26.91
CA LEU A 431 24.94 21.16 26.69
C LEU A 431 24.34 21.37 25.29
N ASP A 432 24.70 20.55 24.30
CA ASP A 432 24.13 20.61 22.94
C ASP A 432 24.28 19.27 22.17
N VAL A 433 23.17 18.57 21.95
CA VAL A 433 23.10 17.29 21.21
C VAL A 433 23.13 17.50 19.68
N SER A 434 22.89 18.73 19.20
CA SER A 434 22.78 19.02 17.77
C SER A 434 24.04 18.70 16.98
N PHE A 435 25.22 18.75 17.62
CA PHE A 435 26.50 18.39 16.99
C PHE A 435 26.71 16.89 16.81
N GLU A 436 26.04 16.05 17.60
CA GLU A 436 26.12 14.59 17.49
C GLU A 436 25.16 14.04 16.44
N GLN A 437 24.07 14.75 16.20
CA GLN A 437 23.12 14.47 15.15
C GLN A 437 23.66 14.87 13.78
N LYS A 438 23.61 13.96 12.80
CA LYS A 438 24.11 14.15 11.44
C LYS A 438 23.03 14.03 10.39
N LEU A 439 22.07 13.14 10.60
CA LEU A 439 20.86 13.08 9.77
C LEU A 439 20.07 14.38 9.91
N ASN A 440 19.66 14.89 8.76
CA ASN A 440 18.89 16.10 8.65
C ASN A 440 17.69 15.88 7.74
N ILE A 441 16.52 16.37 8.16
CA ILE A 441 15.29 16.42 7.37
C ILE A 441 15.50 17.07 5.98
N GLY A 442 16.45 17.99 5.84
CA GLY A 442 16.84 18.60 4.55
C GLY A 442 17.47 17.63 3.54
N GLN A 443 17.78 16.38 3.91
CA GLN A 443 18.21 15.32 2.98
C GLN A 443 17.03 14.66 2.23
N PHE A 444 15.79 14.96 2.65
CA PHE A 444 14.58 14.31 2.16
C PHE A 444 13.82 15.25 1.22
N HIS A 445 13.57 14.73 0.02
CA HIS A 445 12.94 15.47 -1.07
C HIS A 445 11.68 14.76 -1.54
N GLY A 446 10.62 15.53 -1.79
CA GLY A 446 9.35 15.04 -2.32
C GLY A 446 8.93 15.81 -3.57
N LEU A 447 8.32 15.13 -4.55
CA LEU A 447 7.56 15.77 -5.62
C LEU A 447 6.12 15.28 -5.55
N GLU A 448 5.19 16.22 -5.60
CA GLU A 448 3.76 15.93 -5.54
C GLU A 448 3.00 16.89 -6.44
N VAL A 449 2.09 16.36 -7.26
CA VAL A 449 1.34 17.15 -8.25
C VAL A 449 0.17 17.90 -7.61
N ASN A 450 -0.35 17.41 -6.49
CA ASN A 450 -1.42 18.02 -5.73
C ASN A 450 -0.85 18.89 -4.61
N TRP A 451 -1.14 20.17 -4.64
CA TRP A 451 -0.62 21.14 -3.65
C TRP A 451 -0.87 20.69 -2.21
N TRP A 452 -2.04 20.10 -1.97
CA TRP A 452 -2.49 19.78 -0.63
C TRP A 452 -1.73 18.61 0.04
N PRO A 453 -1.66 17.40 -0.55
CA PRO A 453 -0.79 16.35 -0.05
C PRO A 453 0.67 16.81 0.12
N ALA A 454 1.16 17.71 -0.73
CA ALA A 454 2.50 18.28 -0.58
C ALA A 454 2.68 19.08 0.73
N ARG A 455 1.70 19.90 1.14
CA ARG A 455 1.71 20.63 2.42
C ARG A 455 1.63 19.67 3.62
N ILE A 456 0.80 18.64 3.50
CA ILE A 456 0.69 17.58 4.50
C ILE A 456 2.04 16.89 4.71
N ALA A 457 2.71 16.49 3.63
CA ALA A 457 4.01 15.84 3.69
C ALA A 457 5.06 16.72 4.39
N GLU A 458 5.10 18.01 4.09
CA GLU A 458 6.00 18.97 4.73
C GLU A 458 5.77 19.03 6.25
N THR A 459 4.50 19.05 6.67
CA THR A 459 4.11 19.08 8.08
C THR A 459 4.45 17.78 8.79
N ALA A 460 4.06 16.65 8.22
CA ALA A 460 4.24 15.34 8.83
C ALA A 460 5.73 14.97 8.96
N MET A 461 6.57 15.42 8.02
CA MET A 461 8.02 15.30 8.13
C MET A 461 8.58 16.05 9.35
N PHE A 462 8.04 17.23 9.70
CA PHE A 462 8.43 17.94 10.92
C PHE A 462 7.94 17.24 12.20
N LEU A 463 6.78 16.58 12.17
CA LEU A 463 6.28 15.87 13.35
C LEU A 463 7.12 14.61 13.66
N VAL A 464 7.47 13.82 12.63
CA VAL A 464 8.36 12.66 12.79
C VAL A 464 9.80 13.08 13.14
N ASP A 465 10.23 14.20 12.55
CA ASP A 465 11.13 15.19 13.11
C ASP A 465 11.38 15.11 14.62
N HIS A 466 10.41 15.73 15.26
CA HIS A 466 10.32 16.01 16.68
C HIS A 466 10.20 14.73 17.51
N GLN A 467 9.37 13.77 17.09
CA GLN A 467 9.27 12.47 17.77
C GLN A 467 10.62 11.75 17.83
N SER A 468 11.39 11.78 16.74
CA SER A 468 12.71 11.17 16.70
C SER A 468 13.72 11.89 17.63
N ASN A 469 13.56 13.20 17.82
CA ASN A 469 14.37 13.97 18.78
C ASN A 469 13.98 13.65 20.23
N GLN A 470 12.69 13.45 20.50
CA GLN A 470 12.22 13.01 21.81
C GLN A 470 12.71 11.60 22.14
N GLU A 471 12.66 10.65 21.20
CA GLU A 471 13.20 9.31 21.41
C GLU A 471 14.70 9.36 21.74
N LEU A 472 15.48 10.17 21.02
CA LEU A 472 16.88 10.39 21.35
C LEU A 472 17.02 10.95 22.78
N ALA A 473 16.28 11.99 23.13
CA ALA A 473 16.32 12.61 24.44
C ALA A 473 15.95 11.65 25.58
N GLN A 474 14.99 10.76 25.36
CA GLN A 474 14.65 9.70 26.32
C GLN A 474 15.82 8.76 26.58
N ARG A 475 16.68 8.53 25.58
CA ARG A 475 17.83 7.61 25.69
C ARG A 475 19.10 8.26 26.23
N ILE A 476 19.28 9.58 26.08
CA ILE A 476 20.53 10.28 26.47
C ILE A 476 20.33 11.53 27.36
N GLY A 477 19.10 11.82 27.79
CA GLY A 477 18.78 12.90 28.74
C GLY A 477 18.75 14.32 28.17
N ALA A 478 18.94 14.53 26.85
CA ALA A 478 18.93 15.85 26.22
C ALA A 478 18.34 15.82 24.80
N ALA A 479 17.57 16.86 24.44
CA ALA A 479 16.93 17.03 23.12
C ALA A 479 17.46 18.29 22.41
N PRO A 480 17.65 18.28 21.08
CA PRO A 480 17.86 19.51 20.32
C PRO A 480 16.62 20.42 20.33
N GLU A 481 16.79 21.72 20.59
CA GLU A 481 15.73 22.72 20.37
C GLU A 481 15.55 23.00 18.86
N ARG A 482 14.31 22.90 18.36
CA ARG A 482 14.00 23.00 16.92
C ARG A 482 13.03 24.12 16.54
N LEU A 483 12.52 24.87 17.51
CA LEU A 483 11.68 26.03 17.24
C LEU A 483 12.50 27.32 17.26
N PRO A 484 12.27 28.25 16.31
CA PRO A 484 11.35 28.14 15.17
C PRO A 484 11.88 27.14 14.13
N ILE A 485 10.96 26.54 13.36
CA ILE A 485 11.31 25.54 12.32
C ILE A 485 12.18 26.20 11.27
N SER A 486 13.50 26.01 11.38
CA SER A 486 14.50 26.60 10.51
C SER A 486 14.96 25.66 9.39
N ILE A 487 14.65 24.36 9.53
CA ILE A 487 15.03 23.31 8.56
C ILE A 487 13.80 22.44 8.26
N THR A 488 13.36 22.44 7.00
CA THR A 488 12.21 21.66 6.53
C THR A 488 12.61 20.62 5.50
N ALA A 489 11.79 19.59 5.35
CA ALA A 489 11.88 18.68 4.20
C ALA A 489 11.60 19.48 2.91
N HIS A 490 12.27 19.11 1.82
CA HIS A 490 12.09 19.78 0.54
C HIS A 490 10.96 19.12 -0.26
N ILE A 491 9.71 19.48 0.06
CA ILE A 491 8.52 19.00 -0.67
C ILE A 491 8.11 20.02 -1.74
N HIS A 492 8.19 19.61 -3.00
CA HIS A 492 7.92 20.45 -4.15
C HIS A 492 6.57 20.11 -4.78
N HIS A 493 5.67 21.09 -4.81
CA HIS A 493 4.42 20.99 -5.56
C HIS A 493 4.69 21.14 -7.06
N ALA A 494 4.81 20.02 -7.77
CA ALA A 494 5.06 19.99 -9.21
C ALA A 494 4.74 18.61 -9.83
N ASN A 495 4.48 18.60 -11.14
CA ASN A 495 4.42 17.35 -11.90
C ASN A 495 5.84 16.77 -12.07
N ALA A 496 6.10 15.62 -11.44
CA ALA A 496 7.39 14.96 -11.46
C ALA A 496 7.87 14.54 -12.86
N LEU A 497 6.97 14.34 -13.83
CA LEU A 497 7.35 13.98 -15.20
C LEU A 497 7.70 15.19 -16.09
N THR A 498 7.47 16.42 -15.61
CA THR A 498 7.81 17.64 -16.36
C THR A 498 9.03 18.36 -15.79
N VAL A 499 9.30 18.18 -14.50
CA VAL A 499 10.44 18.80 -13.80
C VAL A 499 11.73 18.02 -14.00
N ASP A 500 12.86 18.73 -14.03
CA ASP A 500 14.19 18.11 -13.94
C ASP A 500 14.56 17.85 -12.48
N TRP A 501 14.54 16.58 -12.06
CA TRP A 501 14.82 16.19 -10.67
C TRP A 501 16.21 16.61 -10.20
N SER A 502 17.17 16.85 -11.11
CA SER A 502 18.51 17.28 -10.72
C SER A 502 18.57 18.71 -10.18
N LEU A 503 17.56 19.53 -10.49
CA LEU A 503 17.39 20.89 -9.95
C LEU A 503 16.71 20.90 -8.58
N VAL A 504 15.99 19.82 -8.25
CA VAL A 504 15.21 19.66 -7.02
C VAL A 504 16.01 18.93 -5.96
N VAL A 505 16.77 17.90 -6.38
CA VAL A 505 17.60 17.10 -5.49
C VAL A 505 19.06 17.43 -5.76
N PRO A 506 19.76 18.09 -4.82
CA PRO A 506 21.19 18.34 -4.93
C PRO A 506 21.97 17.03 -5.11
N LYS A 507 23.13 17.08 -5.75
CA LYS A 507 23.99 15.89 -5.85
C LYS A 507 24.65 15.65 -4.49
N PRO A 508 24.37 14.52 -3.81
CA PRO A 508 24.98 14.25 -2.52
C PRO A 508 26.42 13.73 -2.69
N ARG A 509 27.17 13.62 -1.58
CA ARG A 509 28.50 12.99 -1.56
C ARG A 509 28.40 11.48 -1.73
N GLY A 510 27.40 10.87 -1.10
CA GLY A 510 27.07 9.45 -1.13
C GLY A 510 26.06 9.10 -2.23
N GLU A 511 25.06 8.30 -1.88
CA GLU A 511 24.06 7.81 -2.83
C GLU A 511 22.78 8.66 -2.85
N THR A 512 22.18 8.77 -4.04
CA THR A 512 20.80 9.21 -4.20
C THR A 512 19.87 7.98 -4.21
N LEU A 513 18.98 7.89 -3.23
CA LEU A 513 18.02 6.80 -3.08
C LEU A 513 16.65 7.30 -3.50
N VAL A 514 16.07 6.70 -4.55
CA VAL A 514 14.77 7.09 -5.09
C VAL A 514 13.74 5.99 -4.82
N PHE A 515 12.62 6.32 -4.23
CA PHE A 515 11.60 5.32 -3.91
C PHE A 515 10.20 5.92 -3.95
N GLY A 516 9.17 5.10 -3.92
CA GLY A 516 7.79 5.58 -3.76
C GLY A 516 6.76 4.66 -4.39
N ASN A 517 5.53 5.16 -4.48
CA ASN A 517 4.39 4.48 -5.09
C ASN A 517 3.73 5.40 -6.13
N PRO A 518 4.31 5.53 -7.34
CA PRO A 518 3.76 6.43 -8.35
C PRO A 518 2.42 5.92 -8.91
N PRO A 519 1.57 6.79 -9.51
CA PRO A 519 0.21 6.44 -9.92
C PRO A 519 0.15 5.41 -11.06
N PHE A 520 -0.80 4.47 -10.98
CA PHE A 520 -1.01 3.41 -11.97
C PHE A 520 -2.12 3.79 -12.95
N ILE A 521 -1.76 4.06 -14.21
CA ILE A 521 -2.72 4.46 -15.24
C ILE A 521 -2.40 3.73 -16.55
N GLY A 522 -3.24 2.73 -16.82
CA GLY A 522 -3.13 1.86 -17.98
C GLY A 522 -3.24 2.62 -19.32
N GLN A 523 -2.82 1.97 -20.40
CA GLN A 523 -2.78 2.56 -21.74
C GLN A 523 -4.09 3.18 -22.24
N TYR A 524 -5.24 2.63 -21.84
CA TYR A 524 -6.56 3.08 -22.31
C TYR A 524 -7.21 4.16 -21.44
N THR A 525 -6.66 4.41 -20.25
CA THR A 525 -7.23 5.35 -19.27
C THR A 525 -6.38 6.61 -19.10
N LYS A 526 -5.17 6.66 -19.69
CA LYS A 526 -4.34 7.87 -19.68
C LYS A 526 -5.02 9.03 -20.39
N THR A 527 -4.94 10.21 -19.80
CA THR A 527 -5.34 11.46 -20.46
C THR A 527 -4.36 11.84 -21.58
N LYS A 528 -4.72 12.87 -22.37
CA LYS A 528 -3.83 13.38 -23.43
C LYS A 528 -2.55 13.97 -22.85
N GLU A 529 -2.66 14.66 -21.73
CA GLU A 529 -1.58 15.31 -21.00
C GLU A 529 -0.62 14.24 -20.44
N GLN A 530 -1.14 13.21 -19.78
CA GLN A 530 -0.36 12.08 -19.28
C GLN A 530 0.34 11.31 -20.41
N THR A 531 -0.32 11.17 -21.57
CA THR A 531 0.31 10.57 -22.76
C THR A 531 1.47 11.43 -23.27
N GLN A 532 1.35 12.76 -23.22
CA GLN A 532 2.42 13.67 -23.60
C GLN A 532 3.57 13.67 -22.60
N ASP A 533 3.28 13.54 -21.30
CA ASP A 533 4.29 13.35 -20.26
C ASP A 533 5.11 12.07 -20.51
N MET A 534 4.44 10.95 -20.83
CA MET A 534 5.12 9.70 -21.17
C MET A 534 6.03 9.84 -22.40
N ARG A 535 5.55 10.52 -23.45
CA ARG A 535 6.36 10.80 -24.65
C ARG A 535 7.56 11.68 -24.32
N ARG A 536 7.42 12.64 -23.41
CA ARG A 536 8.51 13.52 -22.98
C ARG A 536 9.61 12.74 -22.27
N VAL A 537 9.25 11.89 -21.30
CA VAL A 537 10.23 11.21 -20.44
C VAL A 537 10.88 10.00 -21.12
N TRP A 538 10.13 9.25 -21.94
CA TRP A 538 10.66 8.09 -22.67
C TRP A 538 11.28 8.44 -24.03
N GLY A 539 10.87 9.55 -24.65
CA GLY A 539 11.40 9.99 -25.93
C GLY A 539 11.28 8.90 -27.00
N LYS A 540 12.42 8.48 -27.56
CA LYS A 540 12.49 7.44 -28.61
C LYS A 540 12.11 6.04 -28.14
N ASP A 541 12.22 5.78 -26.83
CA ASP A 541 11.90 4.47 -26.24
C ASP A 541 10.41 4.40 -25.81
N TYR A 542 9.59 5.41 -26.14
CA TYR A 542 8.17 5.42 -25.81
C TYR A 542 7.39 4.36 -26.61
N ASP A 543 6.78 3.43 -25.88
CA ASP A 543 5.77 2.50 -26.40
C ASP A 543 4.40 2.81 -25.78
N GLY A 544 3.35 2.85 -26.61
CA GLY A 544 2.00 3.20 -26.18
C GLY A 544 1.38 2.25 -25.15
N TYR A 545 1.97 1.07 -24.93
CA TYR A 545 1.52 0.08 -23.95
C TYR A 545 2.11 0.29 -22.55
N LEU A 546 3.08 1.20 -22.40
CA LEU A 546 3.66 1.52 -21.10
C LEU A 546 2.61 2.15 -20.17
N ASP A 547 2.49 1.61 -18.95
CA ASP A 547 1.68 2.21 -17.87
C ASP A 547 2.31 3.55 -17.42
N TYR A 548 1.49 4.49 -16.96
CA TYR A 548 1.95 5.82 -16.54
C TYR A 548 3.03 5.76 -15.45
N VAL A 549 2.97 4.77 -14.53
CA VAL A 549 3.97 4.53 -13.49
C VAL A 549 5.39 4.36 -14.04
N THR A 550 5.53 3.90 -15.29
CA THR A 550 6.84 3.71 -15.93
C THR A 550 7.55 5.02 -16.26
N GLY A 551 6.84 6.16 -16.31
CA GLY A 551 7.47 7.47 -16.49
C GLY A 551 8.48 7.81 -15.38
N TRP A 552 8.22 7.34 -14.15
CA TRP A 552 9.14 7.49 -13.02
C TRP A 552 10.41 6.64 -13.13
N HIS A 553 10.36 5.53 -13.88
CA HIS A 553 11.55 4.73 -14.18
C HIS A 553 12.47 5.50 -15.14
N ALA A 554 11.90 6.13 -16.18
CA ALA A 554 12.64 6.97 -17.10
C ALA A 554 13.29 8.18 -16.40
N GLN A 555 12.56 8.85 -15.51
CA GLN A 555 13.09 9.98 -14.74
C GLN A 555 14.15 9.54 -13.73
N ALA A 556 13.99 8.40 -13.06
CA ALA A 556 15.03 7.85 -12.17
C ALA A 556 16.32 7.53 -12.94
N MET A 557 16.23 6.89 -14.11
CA MET A 557 17.37 6.67 -14.99
C MET A 557 18.06 7.98 -15.38
N LYS A 558 17.27 9.01 -15.72
CA LYS A 558 17.78 10.35 -16.07
C LYS A 558 18.54 10.99 -14.91
N LEU A 559 17.94 11.05 -13.72
CA LEU A 559 18.56 11.63 -12.52
C LEU A 559 19.85 10.92 -12.14
N LEU A 560 19.81 9.58 -12.14
CA LEU A 560 20.89 8.73 -11.67
C LEU A 560 21.97 8.48 -12.73
N LYS A 561 21.80 8.94 -13.98
CA LYS A 561 22.79 8.78 -15.05
C LYS A 561 24.20 9.15 -14.60
N ASN A 562 24.35 10.29 -13.93
CA ASN A 562 25.64 10.86 -13.48
C ASN A 562 25.80 10.90 -11.94
N ARG A 563 25.05 10.05 -11.22
CA ARG A 563 25.05 9.98 -9.74
C ARG A 563 25.10 8.51 -9.29
N LYS A 564 25.74 8.24 -8.15
CA LYS A 564 25.61 6.94 -7.49
C LYS A 564 24.22 6.87 -6.85
N GLY A 565 23.57 5.73 -6.94
CA GLY A 565 22.22 5.61 -6.43
C GLY A 565 21.50 4.38 -6.91
N GLN A 566 20.35 4.16 -6.27
CA GLN A 566 19.48 3.01 -6.45
C GLN A 566 18.05 3.51 -6.45
N PHE A 567 17.14 2.77 -7.07
CA PHE A 567 15.72 3.15 -7.00
C PHE A 567 14.80 1.96 -6.90
N ALA A 568 13.66 2.11 -6.23
CA ALA A 568 12.63 1.07 -6.15
C ALA A 568 11.23 1.66 -6.12
N TYR A 569 10.32 1.08 -6.90
CA TYR A 569 8.93 1.54 -6.92
C TYR A 569 7.97 0.39 -6.63
N VAL A 570 6.88 0.74 -5.94
CA VAL A 570 5.64 -0.03 -6.02
C VAL A 570 5.03 0.23 -7.40
N THR A 571 4.62 -0.82 -8.09
CA THR A 571 4.00 -0.71 -9.42
C THR A 571 2.87 -1.71 -9.58
N THR A 572 1.97 -1.45 -10.54
CA THR A 572 1.08 -2.51 -11.06
C THR A 572 1.90 -3.71 -11.57
N ASN A 573 1.41 -4.93 -11.37
CA ASN A 573 2.10 -6.14 -11.84
C ASN A 573 2.21 -6.24 -13.38
N SER A 574 1.42 -5.45 -14.11
CA SER A 574 1.41 -5.42 -15.57
C SER A 574 2.74 -4.96 -16.17
N ILE A 575 3.59 -4.22 -15.45
CA ILE A 575 4.90 -3.81 -15.97
C ILE A 575 5.87 -5.00 -16.14
N THR A 576 5.60 -6.12 -15.47
CA THR A 576 6.39 -7.36 -15.50
C THR A 576 5.68 -8.50 -16.24
N GLN A 577 4.60 -8.18 -16.97
CA GLN A 577 3.77 -9.14 -17.69
C GLN A 577 3.42 -8.61 -19.08
N GLY A 578 3.42 -9.48 -20.08
CA GLY A 578 2.93 -9.15 -21.42
C GLY A 578 3.79 -8.16 -22.21
N GLN A 579 3.13 -7.38 -23.07
CA GLN A 579 3.77 -6.51 -24.06
C GLN A 579 4.61 -5.35 -23.49
N PRO A 580 4.31 -4.72 -22.34
CA PRO A 580 5.10 -3.61 -21.82
C PRO A 580 6.52 -4.00 -21.39
N VAL A 581 6.80 -5.29 -21.13
CA VAL A 581 8.05 -5.73 -20.49
C VAL A 581 9.30 -5.37 -21.31
N PRO A 582 9.40 -5.71 -22.62
CA PRO A 582 10.58 -5.32 -23.41
C PRO A 582 10.75 -3.80 -23.51
N ALA A 583 9.65 -3.05 -23.63
CA ALA A 583 9.68 -1.59 -23.76
C ALA A 583 10.18 -0.89 -22.48
N LEU A 584 9.86 -1.42 -21.30
CA LEU A 584 10.34 -0.89 -20.02
C LEU A 584 11.77 -1.36 -19.73
N PHE A 585 11.99 -2.67 -19.75
CA PHE A 585 13.23 -3.27 -19.27
C PHE A 585 14.38 -3.22 -20.28
N GLY A 586 14.08 -3.14 -21.59
CA GLY A 586 15.10 -2.97 -22.63
C GLY A 586 15.98 -1.74 -22.39
N PRO A 587 15.41 -0.53 -22.27
CA PRO A 587 16.16 0.67 -21.92
C PRO A 587 16.88 0.58 -20.57
N LEU A 588 16.22 0.06 -19.53
CA LEU A 588 16.82 -0.11 -18.20
C LEU A 588 18.08 -0.98 -18.25
N PHE A 589 17.98 -2.15 -18.88
CA PHE A 589 19.07 -3.11 -18.97
C PHE A 589 20.21 -2.60 -19.84
N ARG A 590 19.88 -1.91 -20.93
CA ARG A 590 20.84 -1.25 -21.84
C ARG A 590 21.66 -0.17 -21.12
N GLU A 591 21.06 0.56 -20.18
CA GLU A 591 21.74 1.57 -19.35
C GLU A 591 22.42 0.96 -18.09
N GLY A 592 22.51 -0.36 -18.00
CA GLY A 592 23.23 -1.09 -16.95
C GLY A 592 22.44 -1.33 -15.66
N TRP A 593 21.17 -0.94 -15.60
CA TRP A 593 20.32 -1.23 -14.44
C TRP A 593 20.00 -2.72 -14.37
N ARG A 594 20.05 -3.29 -13.17
CA ARG A 594 19.68 -4.67 -12.89
C ARG A 594 18.79 -4.71 -11.66
N ILE A 595 17.91 -5.72 -11.59
CA ILE A 595 16.96 -5.85 -10.49
C ILE A 595 17.72 -6.31 -9.24
N LYS A 596 17.87 -5.41 -8.27
CA LYS A 596 18.43 -5.68 -6.94
C LYS A 596 17.49 -6.55 -6.11
N PHE A 597 16.21 -6.24 -6.16
CA PHE A 597 15.23 -7.06 -5.46
C PHE A 597 13.86 -6.96 -6.09
N ALA A 598 13.01 -7.95 -5.84
CA ALA A 598 11.61 -7.87 -6.24
C ALA A 598 10.66 -8.59 -5.28
N HIS A 599 9.52 -7.97 -5.01
CA HIS A 599 8.33 -8.65 -4.52
C HIS A 599 7.44 -8.98 -5.71
N ARG A 600 7.20 -10.28 -5.93
CA ARG A 600 6.26 -10.77 -6.96
C ARG A 600 4.82 -10.42 -6.58
N THR A 601 3.88 -10.70 -7.48
CA THR A 601 2.49 -10.24 -7.39
C THR A 601 1.86 -10.51 -6.02
N PHE A 602 1.38 -9.45 -5.37
CA PHE A 602 0.57 -9.49 -4.16
C PHE A 602 -0.63 -8.53 -4.29
N SER A 603 -1.67 -8.75 -3.49
CA SER A 603 -2.82 -7.87 -3.37
C SER A 603 -2.44 -6.65 -2.56
N TRP A 604 -2.66 -5.47 -3.12
CA TRP A 604 -2.53 -4.23 -2.39
C TRP A 604 -3.68 -4.09 -1.42
N ASP A 605 -3.37 -4.09 -0.12
CA ASP A 605 -4.35 -3.81 0.92
C ASP A 605 -4.13 -2.38 1.41
N SER A 606 -5.06 -1.48 1.07
CA SER A 606 -5.15 -0.18 1.73
C SER A 606 -6.14 -0.31 2.88
N GLU A 607 -5.73 0.07 4.09
CA GLU A 607 -6.58 0.09 5.30
C GLU A 607 -7.75 1.10 5.21
N ALA A 608 -7.84 1.87 4.12
CA ALA A 608 -8.94 2.77 3.84
C ALA A 608 -10.24 2.05 3.39
N PRO A 609 -11.43 2.51 3.81
CA PRO A 609 -12.72 1.98 3.35
C PRO A 609 -12.95 2.17 1.84
N GLY A 610 -13.36 1.12 1.10
CA GLY A 610 -13.78 1.20 -0.32
C GLY A 610 -12.86 0.56 -1.38
N LYS A 611 -12.03 -0.42 -0.98
CA LYS A 611 -10.92 -1.06 -1.73
C LYS A 611 -11.11 -1.24 -3.25
N ALA A 612 -10.14 -0.75 -4.01
CA ALA A 612 -9.79 -1.30 -5.32
C ALA A 612 -8.83 -2.48 -5.10
N ALA A 613 -9.24 -3.70 -5.46
CA ALA A 613 -8.35 -4.87 -5.41
C ALA A 613 -7.34 -4.81 -6.58
N VAL A 614 -6.23 -4.11 -6.38
CA VAL A 614 -5.14 -4.01 -7.36
C VAL A 614 -4.02 -4.98 -6.98
N HIS A 615 -3.49 -5.68 -7.97
CA HIS A 615 -2.30 -6.51 -7.82
C HIS A 615 -1.04 -5.70 -8.11
N CYS A 616 -0.13 -5.66 -7.14
CA CYS A 616 1.13 -4.91 -7.21
C CYS A 616 2.34 -5.82 -7.27
N VAL A 617 3.44 -5.28 -7.76
CA VAL A 617 4.81 -5.77 -7.56
C VAL A 617 5.64 -4.64 -6.97
N ILE A 618 6.77 -4.96 -6.35
CA ILE A 618 7.78 -3.97 -5.96
C ILE A 618 9.07 -4.38 -6.64
N VAL A 619 9.71 -3.47 -7.36
CA VAL A 619 10.95 -3.77 -8.09
C VAL A 619 11.99 -2.71 -7.76
N GLY A 620 13.11 -3.16 -7.20
CA GLY A 620 14.27 -2.34 -6.92
C GLY A 620 15.41 -2.58 -7.90
N PHE A 621 16.08 -1.52 -8.31
CA PHE A 621 17.14 -1.51 -9.30
C PHE A 621 18.42 -0.90 -8.74
N SER A 622 19.55 -1.49 -9.11
CA SER A 622 20.88 -0.98 -8.81
C SER A 622 21.82 -1.20 -10.00
N ARG A 623 22.97 -0.52 -9.95
CA ARG A 623 24.11 -0.74 -10.86
C ARG A 623 25.30 -1.20 -10.04
N GLY A 624 26.10 -2.11 -10.59
CA GLY A 624 27.25 -2.70 -9.88
C GLY A 624 26.91 -4.03 -9.23
N GLU A 625 27.70 -4.40 -8.22
CA GLU A 625 27.59 -5.68 -7.52
C GLU A 625 26.60 -5.61 -6.35
N PHE A 626 25.70 -6.58 -6.29
CA PHE A 626 24.75 -6.77 -5.19
C PHE A 626 24.27 -8.21 -5.17
N LYS A 627 23.70 -8.65 -4.05
CA LYS A 627 23.03 -9.94 -3.95
C LYS A 627 21.54 -9.78 -4.25
N PRO A 628 20.99 -10.39 -5.31
CA PRO A 628 19.57 -10.26 -5.62
C PRO A 628 18.67 -10.88 -4.55
N LEU A 629 17.54 -10.24 -4.24
CA LEU A 629 16.55 -10.75 -3.28
C LEU A 629 15.17 -10.86 -3.94
N LEU A 630 14.54 -12.03 -3.87
CA LEU A 630 13.24 -12.27 -4.48
C LEU A 630 12.25 -12.79 -3.43
N TRP A 631 11.03 -12.28 -3.44
CA TRP A 631 9.93 -12.78 -2.61
C TRP A 631 8.75 -13.26 -3.45
N ASP A 632 8.25 -14.44 -3.12
CA ASP A 632 7.00 -15.01 -3.64
C ASP A 632 5.87 -14.85 -2.62
N TYR A 633 4.64 -14.89 -3.11
CA TYR A 633 3.42 -14.84 -2.30
C TYR A 633 2.57 -16.07 -2.60
N PRO A 634 2.66 -17.15 -1.79
CA PRO A 634 1.86 -18.36 -2.01
C PRO A 634 0.34 -18.09 -2.02
N ARG A 635 -0.08 -17.08 -1.27
CA ARG A 635 -1.39 -16.44 -1.38
C ARG A 635 -1.16 -14.96 -1.65
N VAL A 636 -1.85 -14.38 -2.61
CA VAL A 636 -1.66 -12.97 -3.00
C VAL A 636 -1.89 -11.99 -1.85
N ASN A 637 -2.70 -12.35 -0.85
CA ASN A 637 -2.95 -11.56 0.36
C ASN A 637 -2.18 -12.06 1.60
N GLY A 638 -1.24 -12.99 1.44
CA GLY A 638 -0.46 -13.57 2.52
C GLY A 638 0.88 -12.86 2.76
N GLU A 639 1.68 -13.42 3.67
CA GLU A 639 3.05 -12.96 3.90
C GLU A 639 4.01 -13.34 2.76
N PRO A 640 5.02 -12.50 2.48
CA PRO A 640 6.06 -12.83 1.52
C PRO A 640 6.94 -13.97 2.03
N VAL A 641 7.35 -14.86 1.12
CA VAL A 641 8.31 -15.94 1.39
C VAL A 641 9.56 -15.69 0.52
N PRO A 642 10.77 -15.67 1.11
CA PRO A 642 11.99 -15.47 0.35
C PRO A 642 12.25 -16.63 -0.60
N VAL A 643 12.73 -16.31 -1.79
CA VAL A 643 13.09 -17.26 -2.85
C VAL A 643 14.59 -17.16 -3.08
N PRO A 644 15.34 -18.28 -3.03
CA PRO A 644 16.74 -18.29 -3.41
C PRO A 644 16.90 -17.87 -4.88
N VAL A 645 17.85 -16.95 -5.13
CA VAL A 645 18.24 -16.52 -6.47
C VAL A 645 19.67 -17.02 -6.71
N ALA A 646 19.84 -17.84 -7.73
CA ALA A 646 21.11 -18.43 -8.11
C ALA A 646 21.86 -17.60 -9.18
N THR A 647 21.12 -16.97 -10.09
CA THR A 647 21.72 -16.24 -11.23
C THR A 647 21.40 -14.75 -11.17
N SER A 648 20.17 -14.37 -11.50
CA SER A 648 19.73 -12.98 -11.51
C SER A 648 18.21 -12.92 -11.61
N ILE A 649 17.59 -11.83 -11.16
CA ILE A 649 16.15 -11.61 -11.33
C ILE A 649 15.93 -10.97 -12.70
N ASN A 650 15.19 -11.64 -13.58
CA ASN A 650 14.87 -11.13 -14.90
C ASN A 650 13.65 -10.19 -14.92
N ALA A 651 13.33 -9.62 -16.10
CA ALA A 651 12.24 -8.67 -16.29
C ALA A 651 10.83 -9.20 -15.94
N TYR A 652 10.68 -10.52 -15.80
CA TYR A 652 9.45 -11.21 -15.44
C TYR A 652 9.45 -11.70 -13.98
N LEU A 653 10.42 -11.20 -13.19
CA LEU A 653 10.64 -11.47 -11.77
C LEU A 653 10.91 -12.93 -11.45
N VAL A 654 11.62 -13.64 -12.34
CA VAL A 654 12.03 -15.04 -12.18
C VAL A 654 13.55 -15.10 -12.11
N ASP A 655 14.08 -16.06 -11.34
CA ASP A 655 15.51 -16.36 -11.37
C ASP A 655 15.89 -17.00 -12.70
N GLY A 656 16.76 -16.34 -13.47
CA GLY A 656 17.16 -16.83 -14.78
C GLY A 656 17.79 -15.76 -15.65
N PRO A 657 17.93 -16.04 -16.96
CA PRO A 657 18.55 -15.12 -17.89
C PRO A 657 17.71 -13.86 -18.13
N ASN A 658 18.40 -12.75 -18.42
CA ASN A 658 17.80 -11.46 -18.71
C ASN A 658 17.30 -11.39 -20.17
N VAL A 659 16.30 -12.21 -20.48
CA VAL A 659 15.66 -12.25 -21.80
C VAL A 659 14.46 -11.30 -21.85
N LEU A 660 14.20 -10.74 -23.04
CA LEU A 660 13.04 -9.92 -23.34
C LEU A 660 12.26 -10.55 -24.48
N VAL A 661 10.99 -10.88 -24.24
CA VAL A 661 10.13 -11.57 -25.20
C VAL A 661 9.41 -10.56 -26.07
N GLU A 662 9.90 -10.39 -27.30
CA GLU A 662 9.34 -9.46 -28.29
C GLU A 662 8.36 -10.16 -29.25
N LYS A 663 7.55 -9.36 -29.96
CA LYS A 663 6.61 -9.92 -30.95
C LYS A 663 7.38 -10.57 -32.11
N ARG A 664 6.97 -11.78 -32.48
CA ARG A 664 7.53 -12.52 -33.63
C ARG A 664 6.43 -13.01 -34.57
N MET A 665 6.69 -12.94 -35.88
CA MET A 665 5.72 -13.33 -36.91
C MET A 665 5.74 -14.83 -37.23
N LYS A 666 6.84 -15.52 -36.93
CA LYS A 666 7.02 -16.96 -37.09
C LYS A 666 7.34 -17.61 -35.73
N PRO A 667 6.96 -18.87 -35.51
CA PRO A 667 7.37 -19.60 -34.32
C PRO A 667 8.88 -19.61 -34.07
N LEU A 668 9.27 -19.64 -32.79
CA LEU A 668 10.65 -19.75 -32.34
C LEU A 668 11.13 -21.20 -32.42
N SER A 669 10.31 -22.11 -31.92
CA SER A 669 10.57 -23.54 -31.97
C SER A 669 10.13 -24.14 -33.30
N ASN A 670 10.94 -25.04 -33.85
CA ASN A 670 10.58 -25.85 -35.02
C ASN A 670 9.54 -26.94 -34.70
N MET A 671 9.30 -27.20 -33.41
CA MET A 671 8.34 -28.22 -32.97
C MET A 671 6.88 -27.77 -33.04
N ILE A 672 6.62 -26.47 -33.26
CA ILE A 672 5.27 -25.91 -33.29
C ILE A 672 4.96 -25.20 -34.63
N GLY A 673 3.77 -25.47 -35.17
CA GLY A 673 3.24 -24.79 -36.35
C GLY A 673 2.76 -23.36 -36.05
N ALA A 674 2.60 -22.53 -37.08
CA ALA A 674 2.10 -21.16 -36.89
C ALA A 674 0.60 -21.14 -36.57
N ALA A 675 0.21 -20.54 -35.43
CA ALA A 675 -1.20 -20.31 -35.13
C ALA A 675 -1.75 -19.12 -35.93
N VAL A 676 -2.89 -19.31 -36.58
CA VAL A 676 -3.58 -18.30 -37.38
C VAL A 676 -4.96 -17.99 -36.79
N ARG A 677 -5.48 -16.79 -37.01
CA ARG A 677 -6.87 -16.47 -36.64
C ARG A 677 -7.84 -17.33 -37.47
N GLY A 678 -9.02 -17.62 -36.95
CA GLY A 678 -10.08 -18.32 -37.70
C GLY A 678 -10.66 -17.49 -38.85
N SER A 679 -11.53 -18.10 -39.65
CA SER A 679 -12.21 -17.50 -40.79
C SER A 679 -13.20 -16.42 -40.35
N GLN A 680 -13.20 -15.26 -41.03
CA GLN A 680 -14.00 -14.09 -40.67
C GLN A 680 -15.14 -13.87 -41.68
N PRO A 681 -16.42 -14.01 -41.26
CA PRO A 681 -17.55 -13.87 -42.18
C PRO A 681 -17.81 -12.43 -42.61
N THR A 682 -17.88 -11.48 -41.66
CA THR A 682 -18.32 -10.07 -41.92
C THR A 682 -19.59 -10.03 -42.78
N ASP A 683 -20.66 -10.64 -42.27
CA ASP A 683 -21.87 -10.98 -43.01
C ASP A 683 -23.16 -10.55 -42.30
N SER A 684 -23.06 -9.93 -41.12
CA SER A 684 -24.18 -9.64 -40.23
C SER A 684 -25.02 -10.88 -39.85
N GLY A 685 -24.41 -12.06 -39.85
CA GLY A 685 -25.08 -13.33 -39.54
C GLY A 685 -25.87 -13.94 -40.70
N ASN A 686 -25.77 -13.42 -41.92
CA ASN A 686 -26.51 -13.94 -43.06
C ASN A 686 -25.97 -15.29 -43.56
N LEU A 687 -24.65 -15.50 -43.55
CA LEU A 687 -24.01 -16.77 -43.91
C LEU A 687 -23.85 -17.71 -42.70
N ILE A 688 -24.09 -17.19 -41.50
CA ILE A 688 -24.17 -17.99 -40.27
C ILE A 688 -25.58 -18.58 -40.12
N VAL A 689 -25.63 -19.85 -39.74
CA VAL A 689 -26.85 -20.61 -39.49
C VAL A 689 -26.92 -20.93 -38.00
N GLU A 690 -27.81 -20.20 -37.31
CA GLU A 690 -28.12 -20.45 -35.90
C GLU A 690 -29.03 -21.67 -35.74
N VAL A 691 -29.10 -22.23 -34.53
CA VAL A 691 -29.95 -23.41 -34.23
C VAL A 691 -31.40 -23.23 -34.72
N LYS A 692 -31.98 -22.03 -34.55
CA LYS A 692 -33.34 -21.71 -34.98
C LYS A 692 -33.54 -21.73 -36.51
N ASP A 693 -32.47 -21.56 -37.28
CA ASP A 693 -32.52 -21.50 -38.75
C ASP A 693 -32.06 -22.83 -39.37
N TYR A 694 -31.57 -23.78 -38.56
CA TYR A 694 -30.97 -25.02 -39.03
C TYR A 694 -31.96 -25.87 -39.84
N ASP A 695 -33.18 -26.09 -39.33
CA ASP A 695 -34.18 -26.91 -40.03
C ASP A 695 -34.60 -26.26 -41.35
N TYR A 696 -34.73 -24.94 -41.38
CA TYR A 696 -35.03 -24.18 -42.60
C TYR A 696 -33.94 -24.37 -43.66
N VAL A 697 -32.67 -24.21 -43.30
CA VAL A 697 -31.55 -24.32 -44.26
C VAL A 697 -31.26 -25.77 -44.65
N SER A 698 -31.34 -26.72 -43.71
CA SER A 698 -31.03 -28.12 -43.96
C SER A 698 -32.12 -28.85 -44.76
N SER A 699 -33.37 -28.38 -44.70
CA SER A 699 -34.47 -28.92 -45.52
C SER A 699 -34.37 -28.57 -47.01
N ASP A 700 -33.60 -27.53 -47.37
CA ASP A 700 -33.29 -27.21 -48.76
C ASP A 700 -32.17 -28.16 -49.27
N PRO A 701 -32.46 -29.05 -50.24
CA PRO A 701 -31.50 -30.06 -50.71
C PRO A 701 -30.30 -29.45 -51.47
N VAL A 702 -30.39 -28.18 -51.88
CA VAL A 702 -29.32 -27.45 -52.55
C VAL A 702 -28.49 -26.70 -51.52
N ALA A 703 -29.11 -25.95 -50.60
CA ALA A 703 -28.37 -25.21 -49.58
C ALA A 703 -27.63 -26.13 -48.60
N SER A 704 -28.22 -27.27 -48.24
CA SER A 704 -27.64 -28.26 -47.33
C SER A 704 -26.28 -28.81 -47.78
N LYS A 705 -25.97 -28.82 -49.08
CA LYS A 705 -24.65 -29.21 -49.61
C LYS A 705 -23.51 -28.36 -49.02
N TYR A 706 -23.80 -27.08 -48.79
CA TYR A 706 -22.86 -26.07 -48.31
C TYR A 706 -22.90 -25.89 -46.80
N LEU A 707 -23.77 -26.62 -46.10
CA LEU A 707 -23.87 -26.52 -44.65
C LEU A 707 -22.67 -27.20 -44.00
N ARG A 708 -21.94 -26.45 -43.17
CA ARG A 708 -20.79 -26.93 -42.40
C ARG A 708 -20.92 -26.53 -40.95
N LYS A 709 -20.36 -27.34 -40.04
CA LYS A 709 -20.30 -26.97 -38.62
C LYS A 709 -19.39 -25.76 -38.46
N PHE A 710 -19.80 -24.80 -37.64
CA PHE A 710 -19.08 -23.56 -37.42
C PHE A 710 -18.85 -23.35 -35.92
N ILE A 711 -17.59 -23.13 -35.53
CA ILE A 711 -17.23 -22.95 -34.13
C ILE A 711 -16.71 -21.53 -33.87
N GLY A 712 -17.50 -20.73 -33.14
CA GLY A 712 -17.01 -19.54 -32.47
C GLY A 712 -16.37 -19.89 -31.12
N SER A 713 -15.92 -18.87 -30.38
CA SER A 713 -15.35 -19.09 -29.05
C SER A 713 -16.38 -19.62 -28.05
N ARG A 714 -17.62 -19.14 -28.13
CA ARG A 714 -18.72 -19.62 -27.29
C ARG A 714 -19.06 -21.07 -27.60
N GLU A 715 -19.17 -21.42 -28.88
CA GLU A 715 -19.49 -22.78 -29.33
C GLU A 715 -18.38 -23.76 -28.92
N LEU A 716 -17.11 -23.40 -29.10
CA LEU A 716 -15.96 -24.20 -28.66
C LEU A 716 -15.98 -24.46 -27.15
N VAL A 717 -16.14 -23.40 -26.35
CA VAL A 717 -15.99 -23.52 -24.89
C VAL A 717 -17.24 -24.12 -24.22
N ARG A 718 -18.43 -23.84 -24.75
CA ARG A 718 -19.71 -24.29 -24.16
C ARG A 718 -20.32 -25.51 -24.86
N GLY A 719 -19.67 -26.06 -25.88
CA GLY A 719 -20.18 -27.22 -26.61
C GLY A 719 -21.51 -26.95 -27.35
N LEU A 720 -21.73 -25.71 -27.79
CA LEU A 720 -22.96 -25.34 -28.49
C LEU A 720 -22.88 -25.64 -29.98
N ASN A 721 -24.02 -25.91 -30.61
CA ASN A 721 -24.11 -26.13 -32.04
C ASN A 721 -24.34 -24.81 -32.79
N ARG A 722 -23.61 -24.64 -33.89
CA ARG A 722 -23.76 -23.56 -34.86
C ARG A 722 -23.19 -24.02 -36.19
N TRP A 723 -23.70 -23.45 -37.28
CA TRP A 723 -23.30 -23.81 -38.64
C TRP A 723 -23.06 -22.57 -39.48
N CYS A 724 -22.49 -22.76 -40.67
CA CYS A 724 -22.41 -21.74 -41.69
C CYS A 724 -22.70 -22.34 -43.07
N LEU A 725 -23.07 -21.47 -44.01
CA LEU A 725 -23.03 -21.76 -45.43
C LEU A 725 -21.60 -21.52 -45.92
N TRP A 726 -20.85 -22.59 -46.16
CA TRP A 726 -19.48 -22.55 -46.68
C TRP A 726 -19.51 -22.67 -48.21
N LEU A 727 -19.38 -21.53 -48.90
CA LEU A 727 -19.68 -21.37 -50.32
C LEU A 727 -18.43 -21.16 -51.19
N GLU A 728 -17.26 -21.64 -50.75
CA GLU A 728 -15.99 -21.50 -51.49
C GLU A 728 -16.04 -22.18 -52.86
N ASP A 729 -16.65 -23.37 -52.91
CA ASP A 729 -16.85 -24.19 -54.11
C ASP A 729 -18.30 -24.11 -54.65
N LEU A 730 -18.95 -22.95 -54.52
CA LEU A 730 -20.34 -22.75 -54.94
C LEU A 730 -20.54 -22.96 -56.45
N ASP A 731 -21.43 -23.87 -56.83
CA ASP A 731 -21.97 -23.95 -58.19
C ASP A 731 -22.92 -22.75 -58.42
N PRO A 732 -22.65 -21.84 -59.39
CA PRO A 732 -23.52 -20.69 -59.64
C PRO A 732 -24.96 -21.08 -59.96
N ALA A 733 -25.20 -22.28 -60.53
CA ALA A 733 -26.56 -22.77 -60.79
C ALA A 733 -27.34 -23.07 -59.50
N ASP A 734 -26.67 -23.37 -58.39
CA ASP A 734 -27.32 -23.64 -57.09
C ASP A 734 -28.01 -22.41 -56.51
N VAL A 735 -27.50 -21.19 -56.78
CA VAL A 735 -28.13 -19.94 -56.30
C VAL A 735 -29.51 -19.73 -56.91
N GLN A 736 -29.72 -20.16 -58.17
CA GLN A 736 -31.03 -20.07 -58.82
C GLN A 736 -31.98 -21.21 -58.39
N ARG A 737 -31.43 -22.32 -57.91
CA ARG A 737 -32.18 -23.51 -57.47
C ARG A 737 -32.56 -23.48 -55.99
N SER A 738 -31.98 -22.57 -55.21
CA SER A 738 -32.23 -22.43 -53.78
C SER A 738 -32.62 -20.99 -53.43
N GLU A 739 -33.87 -20.81 -53.00
CA GLU A 739 -34.34 -19.53 -52.49
C GLU A 739 -33.61 -19.14 -51.19
N VAL A 740 -33.23 -20.13 -50.37
CA VAL A 740 -32.42 -19.92 -49.16
C VAL A 740 -31.08 -19.28 -49.50
N LEU A 741 -30.33 -19.86 -50.44
CA LEU A 741 -29.02 -19.31 -50.85
C LEU A 741 -29.16 -17.91 -51.42
N LYS A 742 -30.14 -17.69 -52.31
CA LYS A 742 -30.39 -16.39 -52.92
C LYS A 742 -30.64 -15.31 -51.86
N GLN A 743 -31.54 -15.58 -50.92
CA GLN A 743 -31.87 -14.63 -49.84
C GLN A 743 -30.67 -14.33 -48.93
N ARG A 744 -29.94 -15.36 -48.48
CA ARG A 744 -28.79 -15.16 -47.56
C ARG A 744 -27.64 -14.42 -48.24
N ILE A 745 -27.35 -14.73 -49.50
CA ILE A 745 -26.28 -14.06 -50.27
C ILE A 745 -26.64 -12.60 -50.54
N GLU A 746 -27.88 -12.32 -50.93
CA GLU A 746 -28.36 -10.96 -51.20
C GLU A 746 -28.32 -10.09 -49.95
N ALA A 747 -28.85 -10.59 -48.82
CA ALA A 747 -28.79 -9.86 -47.55
C ALA A 747 -27.35 -9.59 -47.08
N CYS A 748 -26.42 -10.52 -47.34
CA CYS A 748 -24.99 -10.29 -47.07
C CYS A 748 -24.40 -9.20 -47.98
N ARG A 749 -24.81 -9.13 -49.25
CA ARG A 749 -24.41 -8.08 -50.19
C ARG A 749 -24.86 -6.72 -49.69
N GLU A 750 -26.17 -6.55 -49.44
CA GLU A 750 -26.77 -5.30 -48.97
C GLU A 750 -26.09 -4.78 -47.70
N PHE A 751 -25.84 -5.66 -46.72
CA PHE A 751 -25.11 -5.31 -45.50
C PHE A 751 -23.70 -4.78 -45.78
N ARG A 752 -22.95 -5.46 -46.67
CA ARG A 752 -21.57 -5.08 -46.98
C ARG A 752 -21.51 -3.77 -47.75
N GLU A 753 -22.42 -3.54 -48.71
CA GLU A 753 -22.54 -2.28 -49.47
C GLU A 753 -22.82 -1.08 -48.55
N ALA A 754 -23.66 -1.28 -47.53
CA ALA A 754 -23.99 -0.27 -46.54
C ALA A 754 -22.86 0.04 -45.53
N SER A 755 -21.73 -0.69 -45.56
CA SER A 755 -20.67 -0.53 -44.57
C SER A 755 -19.88 0.77 -44.70
N ALA A 756 -19.57 1.42 -43.58
CA ALA A 756 -18.67 2.59 -43.56
C ALA A 756 -17.22 2.25 -43.95
N LYS A 757 -16.78 0.99 -43.78
CA LYS A 757 -15.40 0.56 -44.08
C LYS A 757 -15.24 0.20 -45.55
N LYS A 758 -14.29 0.85 -46.25
CA LYS A 758 -14.00 0.60 -47.67
C LYS A 758 -13.73 -0.88 -47.97
N ALA A 759 -12.88 -1.53 -47.19
CA ALA A 759 -12.54 -2.95 -47.36
C ALA A 759 -13.77 -3.88 -47.24
N THR A 760 -14.76 -3.53 -46.40
CA THR A 760 -16.00 -4.31 -46.29
C THR A 760 -16.89 -4.12 -47.52
N ARG A 761 -17.02 -2.89 -48.02
CA ARG A 761 -17.80 -2.60 -49.24
C ARG A 761 -17.25 -3.32 -50.46
N GLU A 762 -15.92 -3.37 -50.61
CA GLU A 762 -15.27 -4.11 -51.70
C GLU A 762 -15.62 -5.61 -51.69
N ARG A 763 -15.87 -6.18 -50.51
CA ARG A 763 -16.30 -7.58 -50.34
C ARG A 763 -17.77 -7.83 -50.68
N ALA A 764 -18.55 -6.78 -51.00
CA ALA A 764 -19.90 -6.96 -51.54
C ALA A 764 -19.91 -7.59 -52.94
N ALA A 765 -18.80 -7.49 -53.70
CA ALA A 765 -18.64 -8.14 -55.00
C ALA A 765 -18.53 -9.68 -54.90
N THR A 766 -18.20 -10.20 -53.72
CA THR A 766 -18.13 -11.64 -53.42
C THR A 766 -18.96 -11.95 -52.16
N PRO A 767 -20.28 -11.70 -52.20
CA PRO A 767 -21.12 -11.72 -51.00
C PRO A 767 -21.37 -13.13 -50.45
N HIS A 768 -21.14 -14.17 -51.27
CA HIS A 768 -21.21 -15.57 -50.86
C HIS A 768 -19.98 -16.03 -50.07
N LEU A 769 -18.83 -15.36 -50.19
CA LEU A 769 -17.60 -15.73 -49.48
C LEU A 769 -17.47 -15.01 -48.15
N PHE A 770 -16.80 -15.68 -47.21
CA PHE A 770 -16.28 -15.03 -46.01
C PHE A 770 -15.20 -14.01 -46.42
N THR A 771 -15.05 -12.94 -45.63
CA THR A 771 -14.09 -11.87 -45.93
C THR A 771 -12.63 -12.26 -45.67
N GLU A 772 -12.41 -13.22 -44.77
CA GLU A 772 -11.15 -13.95 -44.60
C GLU A 772 -11.44 -15.45 -44.52
N ILE A 773 -10.85 -16.23 -45.43
CA ILE A 773 -10.94 -17.70 -45.47
C ILE A 773 -9.61 -18.26 -44.98
N ARG A 774 -9.65 -19.07 -43.92
CA ARG A 774 -8.45 -19.65 -43.28
C ARG A 774 -8.69 -21.11 -42.89
N ASN A 775 -9.58 -21.82 -43.57
CA ASN A 775 -9.86 -23.21 -43.26
C ASN A 775 -8.59 -24.07 -43.30
N GLN A 776 -8.53 -25.11 -42.47
CA GLN A 776 -7.39 -26.03 -42.42
C GLN A 776 -7.69 -27.26 -43.28
N GLU A 777 -6.70 -27.78 -44.01
CA GLU A 777 -6.86 -28.97 -44.86
C GLU A 777 -6.85 -30.27 -44.03
N THR A 778 -6.23 -30.25 -42.86
CA THR A 778 -6.11 -31.39 -41.94
C THR A 778 -6.64 -31.03 -40.55
N SER A 779 -6.66 -32.00 -39.63
CA SER A 779 -7.10 -31.78 -38.25
C SER A 779 -6.30 -30.66 -37.58
N TYR A 780 -6.96 -29.88 -36.74
CA TYR A 780 -6.41 -28.68 -36.13
C TYR A 780 -6.86 -28.53 -34.68
N VAL A 781 -6.14 -27.71 -33.91
CA VAL A 781 -6.56 -27.30 -32.57
C VAL A 781 -7.26 -25.95 -32.65
N GLY A 782 -8.52 -25.90 -32.23
CA GLY A 782 -9.25 -24.66 -31.96
C GLY A 782 -8.80 -24.05 -30.63
N ILE A 783 -8.38 -22.79 -30.68
CA ILE A 783 -7.81 -22.06 -29.55
C ILE A 783 -8.70 -20.83 -29.28
N PRO A 784 -9.49 -20.80 -28.20
CA PRO A 784 -10.28 -19.61 -27.90
C PRO A 784 -9.38 -18.40 -27.64
N ARG A 785 -9.76 -17.24 -28.18
CA ARG A 785 -8.99 -16.00 -27.99
C ARG A 785 -8.95 -15.56 -26.53
N HIS A 786 -9.99 -15.90 -25.77
CA HIS A 786 -10.16 -15.52 -24.38
C HIS A 786 -10.40 -16.76 -23.52
N VAL A 787 -9.68 -16.85 -22.40
CA VAL A 787 -9.84 -17.93 -21.42
C VAL A 787 -9.93 -17.31 -20.02
N GLY A 788 -10.88 -17.80 -19.23
CA GLY A 788 -11.12 -17.31 -17.87
C GLY A 788 -9.85 -17.39 -17.01
N GLU A 789 -9.55 -16.33 -16.26
CA GLU A 789 -8.29 -16.25 -15.48
C GLU A 789 -8.12 -17.36 -14.44
N SER A 790 -9.23 -17.90 -13.93
CA SER A 790 -9.28 -18.92 -12.89
C SER A 790 -9.04 -20.35 -13.41
N ARG A 791 -9.03 -20.55 -14.74
CA ARG A 791 -8.83 -21.87 -15.35
C ARG A 791 -7.38 -22.34 -15.14
N LYS A 792 -7.17 -23.57 -14.70
CA LYS A 792 -5.81 -24.13 -14.52
C LYS A 792 -5.11 -24.46 -15.83
N PHE A 793 -5.88 -24.75 -16.88
CA PHE A 793 -5.38 -25.17 -18.19
C PHE A 793 -6.10 -24.42 -19.29
N PHE A 794 -5.47 -24.33 -20.46
CA PHE A 794 -6.09 -23.69 -21.63
C PHE A 794 -7.24 -24.56 -22.18
N THR A 795 -8.41 -23.95 -22.43
CA THR A 795 -9.62 -24.68 -22.85
C THR A 795 -9.65 -24.86 -24.37
N VAL A 796 -8.73 -25.66 -24.90
CA VAL A 796 -8.66 -26.00 -26.34
C VAL A 796 -9.40 -27.29 -26.68
N GLN A 797 -9.70 -27.48 -27.96
CA GLN A 797 -10.23 -28.72 -28.52
C GLN A 797 -9.67 -28.97 -29.92
N ARG A 798 -9.44 -30.24 -30.24
CA ARG A 798 -9.03 -30.69 -31.58
C ARG A 798 -10.28 -30.97 -32.43
N PHE A 799 -10.24 -30.54 -33.69
CA PHE A 799 -11.30 -30.69 -34.68
C PHE A 799 -10.72 -31.23 -35.99
N ASP A 800 -11.57 -31.85 -36.80
CA ASP A 800 -11.25 -32.25 -38.16
C ASP A 800 -11.50 -31.10 -39.15
N SER A 801 -10.98 -31.23 -40.38
CA SER A 801 -10.99 -30.17 -41.40
C SER A 801 -12.37 -29.81 -41.95
N ASP A 802 -13.39 -30.60 -41.64
CA ASP A 802 -14.79 -30.36 -42.01
C ASP A 802 -15.50 -29.35 -41.10
N VAL A 803 -14.92 -29.04 -39.94
CA VAL A 803 -15.43 -28.02 -39.00
C VAL A 803 -14.76 -26.68 -39.26
N ILE A 804 -15.54 -25.65 -39.57
CA ILE A 804 -15.03 -24.31 -39.84
C ILE A 804 -14.78 -23.54 -38.54
N CYS A 805 -13.53 -23.13 -38.31
CA CYS A 805 -13.15 -22.32 -37.16
C CYS A 805 -13.37 -20.82 -37.40
N GLY A 806 -14.16 -20.16 -36.55
CA GLY A 806 -14.46 -18.74 -36.64
C GLY A 806 -13.37 -17.82 -36.06
N ASP A 807 -13.38 -16.56 -36.48
CA ASP A 807 -12.37 -15.54 -36.15
C ASP A 807 -12.30 -15.10 -34.68
N ALA A 808 -13.27 -15.52 -33.87
CA ALA A 808 -13.25 -15.44 -32.40
C ALA A 808 -12.23 -16.41 -31.76
N ASN A 809 -11.72 -17.36 -32.55
CA ASN A 809 -10.71 -18.33 -32.19
C ASN A 809 -9.44 -18.12 -33.04
N PHE A 810 -8.35 -18.69 -32.55
CA PHE A 810 -7.18 -19.05 -33.34
C PHE A 810 -7.23 -20.55 -33.64
N GLN A 811 -6.44 -20.99 -34.60
CA GLN A 811 -6.30 -22.39 -34.98
C GLN A 811 -4.85 -22.69 -35.36
N VAL A 812 -4.44 -23.93 -35.15
CA VAL A 812 -3.14 -24.44 -35.56
C VAL A 812 -3.27 -25.88 -36.03
N GLN A 813 -2.68 -26.20 -37.18
CA GLN A 813 -2.68 -27.54 -37.77
C GLN A 813 -1.99 -28.55 -36.83
N ASP A 814 -2.65 -29.67 -36.56
CA ASP A 814 -2.22 -30.66 -35.56
C ASP A 814 -2.66 -32.08 -35.98
N GLU A 815 -1.90 -32.68 -36.88
CA GLU A 815 -2.23 -33.97 -37.51
C GLU A 815 -2.14 -35.17 -36.54
N ASP A 816 -1.32 -35.08 -35.51
CA ASP A 816 -1.07 -36.20 -34.59
C ASP A 816 -1.27 -35.88 -33.11
N GLY A 817 -1.65 -34.65 -32.77
CA GLY A 817 -2.05 -34.28 -31.41
C GLY A 817 -0.93 -33.68 -30.55
N LEU A 818 0.26 -33.44 -31.11
CA LEU A 818 1.35 -32.81 -30.35
C LEU A 818 0.96 -31.41 -29.88
N LEU A 819 0.37 -30.59 -30.74
CA LEU A 819 0.09 -29.19 -30.40
C LEU A 819 -1.04 -29.08 -29.40
N PHE A 820 -2.05 -29.95 -29.49
CA PHE A 820 -3.08 -30.10 -28.47
C PHE A 820 -2.47 -30.41 -27.10
N SER A 821 -1.51 -31.33 -27.07
CA SER A 821 -0.83 -31.76 -25.84
C SER A 821 -0.02 -30.62 -25.23
N LEU A 822 0.76 -29.91 -26.04
CA LEU A 822 1.58 -28.79 -25.58
C LEU A 822 0.73 -27.64 -25.02
N ILE A 823 -0.29 -27.19 -25.77
CA ILE A 823 -1.11 -26.04 -25.34
C ILE A 823 -2.01 -26.38 -24.13
N SER A 824 -2.32 -27.66 -23.92
CA SER A 824 -3.10 -28.13 -22.76
C SER A 824 -2.28 -28.24 -21.47
N SER A 825 -0.95 -28.10 -21.54
CA SER A 825 -0.06 -28.25 -20.38
C SER A 825 -0.03 -27.02 -19.46
N SER A 826 0.29 -27.23 -18.18
CA SER A 826 0.64 -26.18 -17.23
C SER A 826 1.88 -25.39 -17.66
N MET A 827 2.76 -25.98 -18.48
CA MET A 827 3.94 -25.30 -19.05
C MET A 827 3.52 -24.17 -19.99
N PHE A 828 2.65 -24.47 -20.96
CA PHE A 828 2.08 -23.44 -21.82
C PHE A 828 1.26 -22.44 -21.02
N MET A 829 0.50 -22.90 -20.02
CA MET A 829 -0.30 -22.02 -19.19
C MET A 829 0.56 -21.00 -18.42
N ALA A 830 1.68 -21.42 -17.83
CA ALA A 830 2.63 -20.53 -17.18
C ALA A 830 3.17 -19.48 -18.17
N TRP A 831 3.54 -19.90 -19.38
CA TRP A 831 3.98 -18.99 -20.44
C TRP A 831 2.90 -17.97 -20.83
N GLN A 832 1.67 -18.41 -21.08
CA GLN A 832 0.55 -17.56 -21.46
C GLN A 832 0.16 -16.57 -20.36
N ARG A 833 0.26 -16.93 -19.08
CA ARG A 833 -0.04 -16.02 -17.97
C ARG A 833 0.99 -14.90 -17.84
N THR A 834 2.26 -15.20 -18.11
CA THR A 834 3.36 -14.23 -17.96
C THR A 834 3.57 -13.38 -19.21
N ILE A 835 3.48 -13.98 -20.40
CA ILE A 835 3.79 -13.33 -21.69
C ILE A 835 2.53 -12.85 -22.41
N GLY A 836 1.37 -13.42 -22.10
CA GLY A 836 0.12 -13.06 -22.75
C GLY A 836 -0.48 -11.74 -22.30
N GLY A 837 -1.33 -11.18 -23.15
CA GLY A 837 -2.18 -10.06 -22.77
C GLY A 837 -3.36 -10.53 -21.91
N LYS A 838 -4.07 -9.57 -21.32
CA LYS A 838 -5.34 -9.80 -20.62
C LYS A 838 -6.43 -8.90 -21.17
N ILE A 839 -7.69 -9.30 -21.02
CA ILE A 839 -8.86 -8.44 -21.21
C ILE A 839 -9.65 -8.45 -19.91
N LYS A 840 -9.75 -7.28 -19.27
CA LYS A 840 -10.06 -7.23 -17.83
C LYS A 840 -9.04 -8.11 -17.10
N SER A 841 -9.46 -9.24 -16.53
CA SER A 841 -8.56 -10.21 -15.91
C SER A 841 -8.35 -11.48 -16.73
N ASP A 842 -9.22 -11.75 -17.70
CA ASP A 842 -9.18 -12.96 -18.53
C ASP A 842 -7.96 -12.99 -19.43
N LEU A 843 -7.39 -14.17 -19.62
CA LEU A 843 -6.23 -14.37 -20.47
C LEU A 843 -6.61 -14.16 -21.93
N ARG A 844 -5.80 -13.39 -22.63
CA ARG A 844 -5.96 -13.13 -24.07
C ARG A 844 -4.82 -13.78 -24.82
N PHE A 845 -5.18 -14.78 -25.63
CA PHE A 845 -4.23 -15.44 -26.52
C PHE A 845 -3.74 -14.48 -27.60
N SER A 846 -2.44 -14.57 -27.90
CA SER A 846 -1.78 -13.85 -28.97
C SER A 846 -0.83 -14.79 -29.69
N ASN A 847 -1.05 -15.00 -30.99
CA ASN A 847 -0.15 -15.82 -31.78
C ASN A 847 1.26 -15.21 -31.87
N THR A 848 1.37 -13.89 -32.05
CA THR A 848 2.67 -13.22 -32.27
C THR A 848 3.47 -12.94 -31.00
N LEU A 849 2.82 -12.89 -29.84
CA LEU A 849 3.51 -12.62 -28.56
C LEU A 849 3.70 -13.88 -27.72
N VAL A 850 2.69 -14.77 -27.67
CA VAL A 850 2.72 -15.95 -26.80
C VAL A 850 3.14 -17.18 -27.59
N TRP A 851 2.31 -17.61 -28.55
CA TRP A 851 2.49 -18.89 -29.24
C TRP A 851 3.80 -18.94 -30.02
N ASN A 852 4.07 -17.92 -30.84
CA ASN A 852 5.28 -17.86 -31.64
C ASN A 852 6.56 -17.72 -30.82
N ASN A 853 6.45 -17.36 -29.53
CA ASN A 853 7.59 -17.30 -28.62
C ASN A 853 7.63 -18.48 -27.65
N PHE A 854 6.68 -19.42 -27.71
CA PHE A 854 6.66 -20.57 -26.81
C PHE A 854 7.91 -21.43 -27.06
N PRO A 855 8.85 -21.49 -26.09
CA PRO A 855 10.21 -21.97 -26.36
C PRO A 855 10.29 -23.49 -26.17
N VAL A 856 9.53 -24.23 -26.97
CA VAL A 856 9.56 -25.70 -26.93
C VAL A 856 10.94 -26.18 -27.43
N PRO A 857 11.69 -26.96 -26.63
CA PRO A 857 12.96 -27.51 -27.08
C PRO A 857 12.74 -28.53 -28.20
N GLU A 858 13.81 -28.87 -28.92
CA GLU A 858 13.79 -29.97 -29.88
C GLU A 858 13.45 -31.28 -29.15
N LEU A 859 12.41 -31.99 -29.62
CA LEU A 859 11.94 -33.21 -28.97
C LEU A 859 12.48 -34.44 -29.70
N SER A 860 13.07 -35.38 -28.96
CA SER A 860 13.30 -36.72 -29.51
C SER A 860 11.98 -37.40 -29.86
N GLU A 861 12.01 -38.34 -30.83
CA GLU A 861 10.84 -39.14 -31.21
C GLU A 861 10.14 -39.80 -30.01
N LYS A 862 10.93 -40.24 -29.02
CA LYS A 862 10.41 -40.84 -27.78
C LYS A 862 9.69 -39.82 -26.90
N GLN A 863 10.25 -38.62 -26.71
CA GLN A 863 9.60 -37.55 -25.94
C GLN A 863 8.32 -37.09 -26.65
N ARG A 864 8.41 -36.83 -27.95
CA ARG A 864 7.27 -36.45 -28.81
C ARG A 864 6.11 -37.44 -28.69
N THR A 865 6.38 -38.73 -28.88
CA THR A 865 5.39 -39.80 -28.74
C THR A 865 4.79 -39.86 -27.32
N SER A 866 5.60 -39.63 -26.29
CA SER A 866 5.14 -39.69 -24.89
C SER A 866 4.22 -38.52 -24.55
N VAL A 867 4.52 -37.32 -25.05
CA VAL A 867 3.68 -36.12 -24.89
C VAL A 867 2.34 -36.31 -25.60
N ILE A 868 2.35 -36.79 -26.85
CA ILE A 868 1.12 -37.08 -27.62
C ILE A 868 0.22 -38.08 -26.87
N LYS A 869 0.77 -39.22 -26.45
CA LYS A 869 0.02 -40.24 -25.69
C LYS A 869 -0.54 -39.71 -24.37
N ALA A 870 0.15 -38.75 -23.74
CA ALA A 870 -0.36 -38.11 -22.53
C ALA A 870 -1.53 -37.16 -22.83
N GLY A 871 -1.47 -36.40 -23.95
CA GLY A 871 -2.59 -35.59 -24.43
C GLY A 871 -3.81 -36.42 -24.81
N GLU A 872 -3.62 -37.58 -25.45
CA GLU A 872 -4.71 -38.53 -25.75
C GLU A 872 -5.46 -38.94 -24.47
N LYS A 873 -4.76 -39.12 -23.34
CA LYS A 873 -5.40 -39.41 -22.04
C LYS A 873 -6.24 -38.25 -21.53
N VAL A 874 -5.87 -37.00 -21.82
CA VAL A 874 -6.71 -35.83 -21.51
C VAL A 874 -8.01 -35.87 -22.32
N LEU A 875 -7.94 -36.20 -23.61
CA LEU A 875 -9.13 -36.37 -24.45
C LEU A 875 -9.99 -37.54 -23.96
N ALA A 876 -9.39 -38.68 -23.63
CA ALA A 876 -10.08 -39.84 -23.09
C ALA A 876 -10.78 -39.54 -21.75
N ALA A 877 -10.13 -38.77 -20.87
CA ALA A 877 -10.72 -38.35 -19.60
C ALA A 877 -11.92 -37.41 -19.81
N ARG A 878 -11.86 -36.50 -20.78
CA ARG A 878 -13.02 -35.66 -21.17
C ARG A 878 -14.16 -36.52 -21.71
N ALA A 879 -13.86 -37.54 -22.51
CA ALA A 879 -14.85 -38.44 -23.13
C ALA A 879 -15.62 -39.33 -22.13
N LEU A 880 -15.18 -39.42 -20.86
CA LEU A 880 -15.95 -40.08 -19.80
C LEU A 880 -17.23 -39.30 -19.44
N HIS A 881 -17.26 -38.00 -19.70
CA HIS A 881 -18.42 -37.12 -19.47
C HIS A 881 -18.71 -36.31 -20.74
N PRO A 882 -19.24 -36.97 -21.80
CA PRO A 882 -19.48 -36.33 -23.09
C PRO A 882 -20.58 -35.26 -23.05
N GLU A 883 -21.42 -35.26 -22.02
CA GLU A 883 -22.46 -34.27 -21.77
C GLU A 883 -21.92 -32.92 -21.31
N ARG A 884 -20.67 -32.87 -20.81
CA ARG A 884 -20.05 -31.66 -20.28
C ARG A 884 -19.31 -30.87 -21.36
N SER A 885 -19.53 -29.57 -21.35
CA SER A 885 -18.74 -28.59 -22.10
C SER A 885 -17.32 -28.43 -21.54
N LEU A 886 -16.41 -27.81 -22.30
CA LEU A 886 -15.09 -27.43 -21.77
C LEU A 886 -15.21 -26.47 -20.57
N ALA A 887 -16.22 -25.59 -20.59
CA ALA A 887 -16.50 -24.69 -19.47
C ALA A 887 -16.81 -25.45 -18.17
N GLU A 888 -17.49 -26.60 -18.25
CA GLU A 888 -17.83 -27.43 -17.09
C GLU A 888 -16.66 -28.34 -16.69
N HIS A 889 -16.02 -28.99 -17.67
CA HIS A 889 -14.84 -29.84 -17.45
C HIS A 889 -13.70 -29.13 -16.70
N TYR A 890 -13.48 -27.85 -17.02
CA TYR A 890 -12.38 -27.06 -16.46
C TYR A 890 -12.81 -26.12 -15.33
N ALA A 891 -14.01 -26.29 -14.76
CA ALA A 891 -14.50 -25.43 -13.69
C ALA A 891 -13.56 -25.54 -12.47
N PRO A 892 -12.98 -24.43 -11.95
CA PRO A 892 -11.82 -24.49 -11.05
C PRO A 892 -12.00 -25.33 -9.78
N LEU A 893 -13.24 -25.40 -9.28
CA LEU A 893 -13.60 -26.09 -8.03
C LEU A 893 -14.20 -27.49 -8.25
N SER A 894 -14.45 -27.89 -9.49
CA SER A 894 -15.22 -29.10 -9.81
C SER A 894 -14.66 -29.90 -10.99
N MET A 895 -13.38 -29.74 -11.31
CA MET A 895 -12.70 -30.60 -12.29
C MET A 895 -12.76 -32.06 -11.86
N ASP A 896 -13.09 -32.97 -12.79
CA ASP A 896 -13.13 -34.40 -12.52
C ASP A 896 -11.74 -34.93 -12.11
N PRO A 897 -11.62 -35.74 -11.04
CA PRO A 897 -10.33 -36.28 -10.61
C PRO A 897 -9.58 -37.07 -11.69
N ALA A 898 -10.27 -37.74 -12.62
CA ALA A 898 -9.63 -38.42 -13.75
C ALA A 898 -9.03 -37.42 -14.75
N LEU A 899 -9.72 -36.30 -15.00
CA LEU A 899 -9.19 -35.22 -15.84
C LEU A 899 -7.99 -34.54 -15.19
N VAL A 900 -8.04 -34.28 -13.88
CA VAL A 900 -6.90 -33.72 -13.12
C VAL A 900 -5.69 -34.66 -13.22
N ARG A 901 -5.87 -35.97 -12.99
CA ARG A 901 -4.78 -36.96 -13.13
C ARG A 901 -4.23 -37.04 -14.56
N ALA A 902 -5.07 -36.88 -15.58
CA ALA A 902 -4.63 -36.87 -16.96
C ALA A 902 -3.74 -35.65 -17.27
N HIS A 903 -4.10 -34.47 -16.77
CA HIS A 903 -3.24 -33.27 -16.85
C HIS A 903 -1.95 -33.43 -16.05
N ASP A 904 -2.00 -33.97 -14.83
CA ASP A 904 -0.78 -34.22 -14.04
C ASP A 904 0.19 -35.17 -14.77
N ALA A 905 -0.35 -36.14 -15.52
CA ALA A 905 0.44 -37.05 -16.34
C ALA A 905 1.01 -36.35 -17.59
N LEU A 906 0.23 -35.50 -18.25
CA LEU A 906 0.68 -34.66 -19.36
C LEU A 906 1.79 -33.70 -18.91
N ASP A 907 1.58 -32.97 -17.81
CA ASP A 907 2.56 -32.06 -17.23
C ASP A 907 3.85 -32.79 -16.88
N ARG A 908 3.80 -34.03 -16.37
CA ARG A 908 5.02 -34.80 -16.11
C ARG A 908 5.83 -35.06 -17.38
N GLU A 909 5.18 -35.40 -18.49
CA GLU A 909 5.89 -35.68 -19.75
C GLU A 909 6.36 -34.39 -20.44
N VAL A 910 5.60 -33.30 -20.33
CA VAL A 910 6.01 -31.97 -20.82
C VAL A 910 7.14 -31.39 -19.98
N ASP A 911 7.05 -31.45 -18.65
CA ASP A 911 8.12 -30.97 -17.75
C ASP A 911 9.44 -31.73 -18.05
N LYS A 912 9.39 -33.05 -18.28
CA LYS A 912 10.56 -33.84 -18.72
C LYS A 912 11.07 -33.45 -20.11
N ALA A 913 10.18 -33.08 -21.03
CA ALA A 913 10.56 -32.63 -22.36
C ALA A 913 11.32 -31.29 -22.31
N PHE A 914 11.08 -30.47 -21.29
CA PHE A 914 11.82 -29.25 -20.96
C PHE A 914 13.01 -29.49 -20.01
N ASP A 915 13.47 -30.75 -19.90
CA ASP A 915 14.60 -31.17 -19.07
C ASP A 915 14.47 -30.79 -17.58
N ALA A 916 13.23 -30.81 -17.05
CA ALA A 916 13.00 -30.53 -15.64
C ALA A 916 13.77 -31.52 -14.74
N PRO A 917 14.66 -31.05 -13.83
CA PRO A 917 15.47 -31.93 -12.99
C PRO A 917 14.65 -32.56 -11.85
N ARG A 918 13.43 -32.09 -11.62
CA ARG A 918 12.54 -32.49 -10.53
C ARG A 918 11.08 -32.26 -10.92
N LYS A 919 10.15 -32.77 -10.10
CA LYS A 919 8.73 -32.45 -10.22
C LYS A 919 8.52 -30.95 -10.02
N LEU A 920 7.89 -30.29 -10.99
CA LEU A 920 7.53 -28.88 -10.90
C LEU A 920 6.14 -28.73 -10.25
N THR A 921 6.03 -27.83 -9.28
CA THR A 921 4.84 -27.68 -8.44
C THR A 921 4.18 -26.31 -8.56
N ASN A 922 4.80 -25.35 -9.23
CA ASN A 922 4.27 -24.01 -9.40
C ASN A 922 4.71 -23.36 -10.73
N GLU A 923 4.09 -22.24 -11.07
CA GLU A 923 4.33 -21.51 -12.32
C GLU A 923 5.77 -20.95 -12.41
N ARG A 924 6.32 -20.46 -11.29
CA ARG A 924 7.70 -19.92 -11.25
C ARG A 924 8.73 -20.94 -11.72
N GLN A 925 8.67 -22.16 -11.18
CA GLN A 925 9.61 -23.23 -11.55
C GLN A 925 9.54 -23.60 -13.04
N ARG A 926 8.36 -23.47 -13.66
CA ARG A 926 8.18 -23.66 -15.10
C ARG A 926 8.76 -22.50 -15.90
N LEU A 927 8.56 -21.27 -15.42
CA LEU A 927 9.12 -20.08 -16.05
C LEU A 927 10.66 -20.07 -16.05
N GLU A 928 11.31 -20.62 -15.01
CA GLU A 928 12.77 -20.79 -14.96
C GLU A 928 13.26 -21.58 -16.20
N LEU A 929 12.64 -22.73 -16.47
CA LEU A 929 12.98 -23.55 -17.64
C LEU A 929 12.56 -22.89 -18.96
N LEU A 930 11.40 -22.23 -19.00
CA LEU A 930 10.93 -21.54 -20.21
C LEU A 930 11.89 -20.43 -20.64
N PHE A 931 12.40 -19.62 -19.71
CA PHE A 931 13.33 -18.55 -20.04
C PHE A 931 14.72 -19.06 -20.40
N GLN A 932 15.20 -20.14 -19.76
CA GLN A 932 16.43 -20.82 -20.17
C GLN A 932 16.33 -21.36 -21.60
N ASN A 933 15.22 -22.04 -21.94
CA ASN A 933 15.00 -22.53 -23.30
C ASN A 933 14.81 -21.40 -24.32
N TYR A 934 14.13 -20.31 -23.93
CA TYR A 934 13.98 -19.14 -24.78
C TYR A 934 15.34 -18.50 -25.12
N GLU A 935 16.22 -18.35 -24.13
CA GLU A 935 17.59 -17.85 -24.35
C GLU A 935 18.37 -18.76 -25.31
N ALA A 936 18.32 -20.08 -25.08
CA ALA A 936 19.01 -21.05 -25.93
C ALA A 936 18.53 -21.01 -27.39
N LEU A 937 17.21 -20.88 -27.62
CA LEU A 937 16.63 -20.84 -28.96
C LEU A 937 16.80 -19.50 -29.68
N THR A 938 17.06 -18.42 -28.95
CA THR A 938 17.27 -17.08 -29.53
C THR A 938 18.73 -16.72 -29.74
N SER A 939 19.64 -17.44 -29.07
CA SER A 939 21.09 -17.27 -29.20
C SER A 939 21.70 -18.13 -30.32
N ASN A 940 20.97 -19.14 -30.78
CA ASN A 940 21.26 -19.94 -31.97
C ASN A 940 20.60 -19.35 -33.21
#